data_AF-A8X6Z6-F1
#
_entry.id   AF-A8X6Z6-F1
#
_cell.length_a   1.000
_cell.length_b   1.000
_cell.length_c   1.000
_cell.angle_alpha   90.00
_cell.angle_beta   90.00
_cell.angle_gamma   90.00
#
_symmetry.space_group_name_H-M   'P 1'
#
loop_
_entity.id
_entity.type
_entity.pdbx_description
1 polymer ?
#
loop_
_entity_poly.entity_id
_entity_poly.type
_entity_poly.pdbx_seq_one_letter_code
_entity_poly.pdbx_strand_id
1 'polypeptide(L)'
;MTSFFCLPMGCQRQVDSLDRSQSNLQSIPSDIYRFRKLEDLNLSMNNIKDLGRLFTLRRLKVLDVSDNEISMLPAEIGQLTQLIELNLNRNEITDIPETLKNCKMLANLKLNGNPFTRLPESISECTSITILSLNETNLTALPSAMGSLANLRVLEARENHLRTIPSSIVDLKLLEELDLGQNEIEDLPAKLGKLSSLREFYVDMNSLTSLPDSISDCRMLDQLDVSENHIIRLPEKFGNMSGLTDLNISINEIIELPRSFGNLKRLQMLKAERNSLTQLTPEIGQCQALTEMYLGQNFLTDLPDSIGDLRNLTTLNVDCNNLSEIPETIGDCKALTVLSLRQNILTELPMTIGKCENMTVLDVASNKLTNLPFTVKVLYKLQALWLSENQTQSILKLTEGRDNKTGIKIVTCYLLPQADALEGDSRVGSALHQPDREGPTGGPKVHFHDQQDSTFEEERAAEVHLGNFERHNTPHPKTPKHKKGSIDGHMAPHDTDQPRQLSLTSNHRNSATSFGESSNSINRDLSDIRMPNGVRETTLSPEREDISPPRPQQPLATSNTSLISSSQHTIRIPRDDSGKLGLSFAGGTSNEPAPNSNGDSGLFVTKVTKGSAADRCGLREGDKLIRANDINMINASQGDAMQAIKKRETVELVVLRRSPSPVSRTSEPSLSGSAHELNHLDAGSPDSTLFATSSNTPVYAS
;
A
#
# COMPACT_ATOMS: atom_id res chain seq x y z
N MET A 1 -26.18 -44.97 11.12
CA MET A 1 -26.64 -45.61 12.37
C MET A 1 -27.22 -44.54 13.25
N THR A 2 -28.48 -44.71 13.63
CA THR A 2 -29.30 -43.78 14.40
C THR A 2 -28.93 -43.80 15.88
N SER A 3 -28.24 -42.78 16.37
CA SER A 3 -28.09 -42.54 17.81
C SER A 3 -29.33 -41.81 18.33
N PHE A 4 -30.34 -42.56 18.75
CA PHE A 4 -31.47 -42.05 19.50
C PHE A 4 -30.98 -41.52 20.86
N PHE A 5 -30.87 -40.20 21.01
CA PHE A 5 -30.84 -39.57 22.32
C PHE A 5 -32.23 -39.70 22.95
N CYS A 6 -32.40 -40.71 23.81
CA CYS A 6 -33.57 -40.82 24.66
C CYS A 6 -33.45 -39.75 25.75
N LEU A 7 -34.08 -38.58 25.53
CA LEU A 7 -34.28 -37.59 26.58
C LEU A 7 -35.40 -38.08 27.50
N PRO A 8 -35.20 -38.15 28.83
CA PRO A 8 -36.27 -38.52 29.74
C PRO A 8 -37.36 -37.44 29.72
N MET A 9 -38.55 -37.85 29.29
CA MET A 9 -39.81 -37.10 29.38
C MET A 9 -40.11 -36.80 30.85
N GLY A 10 -39.69 -35.63 31.36
CA GLY A 10 -39.99 -35.27 32.76
C GLY A 10 -39.21 -34.12 33.39
N CYS A 11 -38.35 -33.40 32.68
CA CYS A 11 -37.69 -32.20 33.23
C CYS A 11 -37.78 -31.04 32.25
N GLN A 12 -38.58 -30.02 32.59
CA GLN A 12 -38.50 -28.68 32.00
C GLN A 12 -37.16 -28.01 32.39
N ARG A 13 -36.04 -28.58 31.96
CA ARG A 13 -34.77 -27.85 31.98
C ARG A 13 -34.92 -26.70 30.99
N GLN A 14 -34.83 -25.48 31.52
CA GLN A 14 -34.77 -24.29 30.69
C GLN A 14 -33.47 -24.38 29.91
N VAL A 15 -33.57 -24.45 28.58
CA VAL A 15 -32.42 -24.41 27.69
C VAL A 15 -32.35 -22.97 27.18
N ASP A 16 -31.30 -22.28 27.60
CA ASP A 16 -30.93 -20.93 27.21
C ASP A 16 -29.86 -20.94 26.11
N SER A 17 -29.00 -21.97 26.05
CA SER A 17 -28.02 -22.16 24.99
C SER A 17 -28.13 -23.54 24.33
N LEU A 18 -28.01 -23.59 23.00
CA LEU A 18 -28.04 -24.82 22.21
C LEU A 18 -27.01 -24.77 21.09
N ASP A 19 -26.12 -25.75 21.09
CA ASP A 19 -25.16 -25.99 20.00
C ASP A 19 -25.55 -27.23 19.19
N ARG A 20 -25.68 -27.02 17.88
CA ARG A 20 -25.98 -28.00 16.83
C ARG A 20 -25.09 -27.77 15.61
N SER A 21 -23.92 -27.18 15.81
CA SER A 21 -22.90 -27.02 14.77
C SER A 21 -22.36 -28.36 14.28
N GLN A 22 -21.78 -28.39 13.07
CA GLN A 22 -21.09 -29.57 12.51
C GLN A 22 -21.93 -30.86 12.55
N SER A 23 -23.25 -30.73 12.45
CA SER A 23 -24.20 -31.82 12.67
C SER A 23 -24.78 -32.38 11.36
N ASN A 24 -24.25 -31.94 10.21
CA ASN A 24 -24.72 -32.29 8.86
C ASN A 24 -26.23 -32.05 8.68
N LEU A 25 -26.77 -31.02 9.33
CA LEU A 25 -28.18 -30.67 9.26
C LEU A 25 -28.52 -30.10 7.88
N GLN A 26 -29.54 -30.65 7.23
CA GLN A 26 -30.08 -30.12 5.97
C GLN A 26 -31.18 -29.06 6.20
N SER A 27 -31.75 -29.05 7.41
CA SER A 27 -32.79 -28.12 7.85
C SER A 27 -32.79 -28.04 9.37
N ILE A 28 -33.38 -26.99 9.92
CA ILE A 28 -33.46 -26.76 11.37
C ILE A 28 -34.43 -27.79 12.01
N PRO A 29 -33.94 -28.65 12.93
CA PRO A 29 -34.77 -29.66 13.58
C PRO A 29 -35.95 -29.08 14.37
N SER A 30 -37.13 -29.71 14.26
CA SER A 30 -38.38 -29.19 14.87
C SER A 30 -38.41 -29.15 16.40
N ASP A 31 -37.55 -29.94 17.06
CA ASP A 31 -37.36 -29.98 18.50
C ASP A 31 -36.77 -28.67 19.05
N ILE A 32 -35.99 -27.94 18.26
CA ILE A 32 -35.40 -26.64 18.66
C ILE A 32 -36.51 -25.64 19.03
N TYR A 33 -37.63 -25.64 18.30
CA TYR A 33 -38.74 -24.72 18.54
C TYR A 33 -39.47 -24.92 19.88
N ARG A 34 -39.16 -26.00 20.62
CA ARG A 34 -39.70 -26.24 21.97
C ARG A 34 -38.99 -25.37 23.02
N PHE A 35 -37.77 -24.92 22.76
CA PHE A 35 -36.99 -24.11 23.68
C PHE A 35 -37.33 -22.61 23.55
N ARG A 36 -38.52 -22.22 24.00
CA ARG A 36 -39.02 -20.82 23.91
C ARG A 36 -38.20 -19.78 24.70
N LYS A 37 -37.28 -20.24 25.56
CA LYS A 37 -36.38 -19.41 26.36
C LYS A 37 -34.95 -19.38 25.81
N LEU A 38 -34.71 -19.96 24.64
CA LEU A 38 -33.40 -20.00 24.02
C LEU A 38 -32.90 -18.56 23.73
N GLU A 39 -31.68 -18.29 24.17
CA GLU A 39 -30.95 -17.05 24.00
C GLU A 39 -29.77 -17.23 23.04
N ASP A 40 -29.10 -18.38 23.08
CA ASP A 40 -27.94 -18.67 22.22
C ASP A 40 -28.21 -19.91 21.36
N LEU A 41 -28.06 -19.78 20.05
CA LEU A 41 -28.24 -20.86 19.10
C LEU A 41 -27.09 -20.90 18.09
N ASN A 42 -26.31 -21.98 18.14
CA ASN A 42 -25.25 -22.25 17.17
C ASN A 42 -25.68 -23.38 16.22
N LEU A 43 -25.76 -23.07 14.94
CA LEU A 43 -26.11 -23.95 13.82
C LEU A 43 -25.03 -23.89 12.72
N SER A 44 -23.83 -23.40 13.04
CA SER A 44 -22.75 -23.24 12.07
C SER A 44 -22.26 -24.56 11.46
N MET A 45 -21.63 -24.49 10.28
CA MET A 45 -21.02 -25.65 9.60
C MET A 45 -22.03 -26.79 9.38
N ASN A 46 -23.17 -26.46 8.80
CA ASN A 46 -24.21 -27.40 8.40
C ASN A 46 -24.56 -27.18 6.92
N ASN A 47 -25.64 -27.80 6.42
CA ASN A 47 -26.11 -27.65 5.04
C ASN A 47 -27.54 -27.07 5.05
N ILE A 48 -27.82 -26.14 5.96
CA ILE A 48 -29.15 -25.54 6.12
C ILE A 48 -29.39 -24.54 5.00
N LYS A 49 -30.51 -24.68 4.30
CA LYS A 49 -30.92 -23.77 3.20
C LYS A 49 -32.00 -22.78 3.62
N ASP A 50 -32.82 -23.15 4.60
CA ASP A 50 -34.00 -22.39 5.02
C ASP A 50 -34.02 -22.23 6.55
N LEU A 51 -34.17 -20.98 7.00
CA LEU A 51 -34.27 -20.61 8.41
C LEU A 51 -35.68 -20.82 9.00
N GLY A 52 -36.67 -21.09 8.16
CA GLY A 52 -38.01 -21.54 8.52
C GLY A 52 -38.65 -20.72 9.65
N ARG A 53 -38.99 -21.40 10.76
CA ARG A 53 -39.69 -20.79 11.91
C ARG A 53 -38.74 -20.34 13.03
N LEU A 54 -37.44 -20.22 12.75
CA LEU A 54 -36.43 -19.82 13.73
C LEU A 54 -36.77 -18.48 14.41
N PHE A 55 -37.32 -17.55 13.64
CA PHE A 55 -37.72 -16.21 14.11
C PHE A 55 -38.85 -16.21 15.16
N THR A 56 -39.46 -17.37 15.43
CA THR A 56 -40.39 -17.53 16.57
C THR A 56 -39.69 -17.61 17.92
N LEU A 57 -38.35 -17.75 17.95
CA LEU A 57 -37.52 -17.77 19.15
C LEU A 57 -37.09 -16.35 19.56
N ARG A 58 -38.06 -15.54 19.98
CA ARG A 58 -37.89 -14.08 20.22
C ARG A 58 -36.95 -13.67 21.36
N ARG A 59 -36.37 -14.64 22.08
CA ARG A 59 -35.40 -14.41 23.15
C ARG A 59 -33.95 -14.60 22.70
N LEU A 60 -33.74 -14.98 21.44
CA LEU A 60 -32.39 -15.10 20.88
C LEU A 60 -31.64 -13.79 20.99
N LYS A 61 -30.44 -13.89 21.56
CA LYS A 61 -29.40 -12.87 21.70
C LYS A 61 -28.22 -13.20 20.80
N VAL A 62 -27.86 -14.47 20.66
CA VAL A 62 -26.79 -14.92 19.77
C VAL A 62 -27.34 -15.95 18.80
N LEU A 63 -27.19 -15.68 17.51
CA LEU A 63 -27.52 -16.61 16.45
C LEU A 63 -26.32 -16.78 15.53
N ASP A 64 -25.77 -17.99 15.51
CA ASP A 64 -24.75 -18.38 14.56
C ASP A 64 -25.32 -19.41 13.57
N VAL A 65 -25.34 -19.03 12.29
CA VAL A 65 -25.74 -19.87 11.17
C VAL A 65 -24.68 -19.79 10.06
N SER A 66 -23.42 -19.53 10.40
CA SER A 66 -22.32 -19.45 9.44
C SER A 66 -22.05 -20.78 8.75
N ASP A 67 -21.37 -20.75 7.61
CA ASP A 67 -20.93 -21.95 6.87
C ASP A 67 -22.13 -22.89 6.62
N ASN A 68 -23.15 -22.37 5.95
CA ASN A 68 -24.38 -23.05 5.55
C ASN A 68 -24.72 -22.71 4.08
N GLU A 69 -25.88 -23.11 3.60
CA GLU A 69 -26.34 -22.89 2.21
C GLU A 69 -27.56 -21.95 2.16
N ILE A 70 -27.62 -20.96 3.06
CA ILE A 70 -28.76 -20.04 3.18
C ILE A 70 -28.71 -19.03 2.04
N SER A 71 -29.72 -19.04 1.17
CA SER A 71 -29.77 -18.14 -0.01
C SER A 71 -30.49 -16.80 0.24
N MET A 72 -31.31 -16.73 1.29
CA MET A 72 -32.12 -15.55 1.61
C MET A 72 -32.32 -15.43 3.12
N LEU A 73 -32.13 -14.22 3.64
CA LEU A 73 -32.53 -13.87 5.00
C LEU A 73 -33.96 -13.29 4.97
N PRO A 74 -34.97 -13.97 5.53
CA PRO A 74 -36.36 -13.53 5.41
C PRO A 74 -36.65 -12.34 6.35
N ALA A 75 -37.68 -11.57 6.02
CA ALA A 75 -38.02 -10.32 6.71
C ALA A 75 -38.40 -10.52 8.19
N GLU A 76 -38.78 -11.72 8.58
CA GLU A 76 -39.05 -12.13 9.95
C GLU A 76 -37.83 -12.00 10.88
N ILE A 77 -36.60 -11.84 10.37
CA ILE A 77 -35.43 -11.53 11.20
C ILE A 77 -35.66 -10.33 12.13
N GLY A 78 -36.42 -9.34 11.66
CA GLY A 78 -36.80 -8.17 12.46
C GLY A 78 -37.65 -8.48 13.70
N GLN A 79 -38.11 -9.72 13.89
CA GLN A 79 -38.79 -10.16 15.12
C GLN A 79 -37.82 -10.51 16.25
N LEU A 80 -36.53 -10.73 15.96
CA LEU A 80 -35.49 -11.02 16.95
C LEU A 80 -34.96 -9.73 17.57
N THR A 81 -35.83 -8.97 18.25
CA THR A 81 -35.49 -7.64 18.79
C THR A 81 -34.49 -7.66 19.96
N GLN A 82 -34.18 -8.85 20.49
CA GLN A 82 -33.18 -9.08 21.55
C GLN A 82 -31.82 -9.52 20.99
N LEU A 83 -31.69 -9.66 19.67
CA LEU A 83 -30.48 -10.14 19.03
C LEU A 83 -29.34 -9.13 19.23
N ILE A 84 -28.21 -9.63 19.73
CA ILE A 84 -26.97 -8.91 20.01
C ILE A 84 -25.91 -9.31 18.97
N GLU A 85 -25.84 -10.60 18.63
CA GLU A 85 -24.92 -11.12 17.63
C GLU A 85 -25.65 -11.96 16.59
N LEU A 86 -25.38 -11.66 15.32
CA LEU A 86 -25.84 -12.41 14.17
C LEU A 86 -24.64 -12.76 13.29
N ASN A 87 -24.31 -14.04 13.22
CA ASN A 87 -23.29 -14.56 12.34
C ASN A 87 -23.91 -15.33 11.17
N LEU A 88 -23.74 -14.78 9.97
CA LEU A 88 -24.24 -15.30 8.69
C LEU A 88 -23.09 -15.55 7.70
N ASN A 89 -21.84 -15.54 8.16
CA ASN A 89 -20.67 -15.70 7.30
C ASN A 89 -20.77 -16.96 6.43
N ARG A 90 -20.22 -16.91 5.21
CA ARG A 90 -20.09 -18.05 4.29
C ARG A 90 -21.43 -18.77 4.07
N ASN A 91 -22.37 -18.04 3.49
CA ASN A 91 -23.65 -18.53 3.02
C ASN A 91 -23.87 -18.07 1.57
N GLU A 92 -25.07 -18.27 1.03
CA GLU A 92 -25.43 -17.90 -0.34
C GLU A 92 -26.37 -16.67 -0.36
N ILE A 93 -26.35 -15.83 0.68
CA ILE A 93 -27.32 -14.75 0.86
C ILE A 93 -27.13 -13.68 -0.22
N THR A 94 -28.20 -13.42 -0.97
CA THR A 94 -28.20 -12.46 -2.10
C THR A 94 -28.81 -11.10 -1.78
N ASP A 95 -29.61 -10.99 -0.70
CA ASP A 95 -30.22 -9.73 -0.27
C ASP A 95 -30.41 -9.71 1.26
N ILE A 96 -30.30 -8.52 1.84
CA ILE A 96 -30.48 -8.28 3.27
C ILE A 96 -31.78 -7.49 3.48
N PRO A 97 -32.76 -8.01 4.25
CA PRO A 97 -34.07 -7.39 4.38
C PRO A 97 -34.02 -6.09 5.21
N GLU A 98 -34.80 -5.09 4.82
CA GLU A 98 -34.88 -3.81 5.53
C GLU A 98 -35.29 -3.96 7.01
N THR A 99 -36.08 -4.98 7.33
CA THR A 99 -36.57 -5.27 8.68
C THR A 99 -35.48 -5.65 9.67
N LEU A 100 -34.25 -5.95 9.22
CA LEU A 100 -33.10 -6.15 10.10
C LEU A 100 -32.89 -4.95 11.03
N LYS A 101 -33.29 -3.75 10.59
CA LYS A 101 -33.29 -2.50 11.38
C LYS A 101 -34.02 -2.57 12.71
N ASN A 102 -34.93 -3.53 12.88
CA ASN A 102 -35.70 -3.71 14.11
C ASN A 102 -34.91 -4.44 15.20
N CYS A 103 -33.77 -5.06 14.87
CA CYS A 103 -32.86 -5.67 15.83
C CYS A 103 -32.04 -4.58 16.54
N LYS A 104 -32.71 -3.76 17.36
CA LYS A 104 -32.12 -2.55 17.98
C LYS A 104 -31.00 -2.85 18.99
N MET A 105 -30.82 -4.10 19.40
CA MET A 105 -29.72 -4.52 20.28
C MET A 105 -28.52 -5.11 19.52
N LEU A 106 -28.60 -5.21 18.19
CA LEU A 106 -27.59 -5.88 17.37
C LEU A 106 -26.29 -5.09 17.43
N ALA A 107 -25.27 -5.70 18.03
CA ALA A 107 -23.94 -5.15 18.24
C ALA A 107 -22.92 -5.74 17.25
N ASN A 108 -23.07 -7.03 16.91
CA ASN A 108 -22.16 -7.75 16.04
C ASN A 108 -22.94 -8.32 14.86
N LEU A 109 -22.66 -7.84 13.65
CA LEU A 109 -23.24 -8.35 12.42
C LEU A 109 -22.14 -8.82 11.49
N LYS A 110 -22.08 -10.14 11.27
CA LYS A 110 -21.06 -10.78 10.43
C LYS A 110 -21.72 -11.37 9.20
N LEU A 111 -21.32 -10.89 8.02
CA LEU A 111 -21.92 -11.21 6.73
C LEU A 111 -20.89 -11.64 5.67
N ASN A 112 -19.64 -11.89 6.05
CA ASN A 112 -18.53 -12.19 5.14
C ASN A 112 -18.85 -13.37 4.21
N GLY A 113 -18.36 -13.34 2.97
CA GLY A 113 -18.50 -14.46 2.04
C GLY A 113 -19.95 -14.76 1.66
N ASN A 114 -20.75 -13.72 1.36
CA ASN A 114 -22.12 -13.85 0.87
C ASN A 114 -22.32 -13.00 -0.38
N PRO A 115 -22.95 -13.50 -1.45
CA PRO A 115 -22.97 -12.84 -2.76
C PRO A 115 -23.97 -11.66 -2.92
N PHE A 116 -24.17 -10.81 -1.91
CA PHE A 116 -25.09 -9.66 -2.00
C PHE A 116 -24.41 -8.39 -2.51
N THR A 117 -24.97 -7.75 -3.53
CA THR A 117 -24.32 -6.59 -4.18
C THR A 117 -24.55 -5.24 -3.50
N ARG A 118 -25.44 -5.20 -2.51
CA ARG A 118 -25.82 -3.99 -1.76
C ARG A 118 -26.26 -4.31 -0.34
N LEU A 119 -26.08 -3.36 0.57
CA LEU A 119 -26.77 -3.32 1.85
C LEU A 119 -27.99 -2.38 1.77
N PRO A 120 -29.09 -2.69 2.49
CA PRO A 120 -30.22 -1.76 2.59
C PRO A 120 -29.81 -0.51 3.37
N GLU A 121 -30.26 0.68 2.94
CA GLU A 121 -29.97 1.95 3.64
C GLU A 121 -30.41 1.93 5.11
N SER A 122 -31.47 1.17 5.42
CA SER A 122 -32.00 0.98 6.76
C SER A 122 -31.03 0.31 7.74
N ILE A 123 -29.92 -0.29 7.27
CA ILE A 123 -28.89 -0.82 8.17
C ILE A 123 -28.30 0.28 9.06
N SER A 124 -28.27 1.51 8.56
CA SER A 124 -27.81 2.71 9.29
C SER A 124 -28.68 3.02 10.53
N GLU A 125 -29.87 2.44 10.64
CA GLU A 125 -30.76 2.56 11.81
C GLU A 125 -30.45 1.52 12.92
N CYS A 126 -29.55 0.57 12.69
CA CYS A 126 -29.02 -0.36 13.69
C CYS A 126 -27.89 0.29 14.49
N THR A 127 -28.20 1.38 15.19
CA THR A 127 -27.18 2.23 15.84
C THR A 127 -26.38 1.57 16.96
N SER A 128 -26.79 0.38 17.41
CA SER A 128 -26.06 -0.42 18.41
C SER A 128 -24.88 -1.21 17.82
N ILE A 129 -24.75 -1.30 16.48
CA ILE A 129 -23.68 -2.05 15.84
C ILE A 129 -22.32 -1.46 16.22
N THR A 130 -21.44 -2.34 16.65
CA THR A 130 -20.04 -2.09 17.01
C THR A 130 -19.07 -2.78 16.05
N ILE A 131 -19.46 -3.94 15.51
CA ILE A 131 -18.70 -4.72 14.53
C ILE A 131 -19.60 -5.01 13.34
N LEU A 132 -19.17 -4.61 12.15
CA LEU A 132 -19.82 -4.90 10.88
C LEU A 132 -18.79 -5.52 9.92
N SER A 133 -18.95 -6.81 9.63
CA SER A 133 -18.07 -7.55 8.73
C SER A 133 -18.78 -7.85 7.42
N LEU A 134 -18.21 -7.38 6.31
CA LEU A 134 -18.75 -7.40 4.95
C LEU A 134 -17.72 -7.88 3.90
N ASN A 135 -16.69 -8.60 4.33
CA ASN A 135 -15.62 -9.05 3.44
C ASN A 135 -16.15 -10.04 2.39
N GLU A 136 -15.65 -9.98 1.17
CA GLU A 136 -16.00 -10.95 0.12
C GLU A 136 -17.53 -11.00 -0.14
N THR A 137 -18.19 -9.84 -0.25
CA THR A 137 -19.66 -9.78 -0.44
C THR A 137 -20.11 -9.33 -1.84
N ASN A 138 -19.19 -8.93 -2.72
CA ASN A 138 -19.48 -8.28 -4.01
C ASN A 138 -20.19 -6.92 -3.89
N LEU A 139 -20.03 -6.22 -2.76
CA LEU A 139 -20.63 -4.91 -2.55
C LEU A 139 -20.11 -3.89 -3.55
N THR A 140 -21.04 -3.14 -4.15
CA THR A 140 -20.71 -2.05 -5.09
C THR A 140 -20.71 -0.68 -4.44
N ALA A 141 -21.43 -0.53 -3.32
CA ALA A 141 -21.47 0.70 -2.53
C ALA A 141 -21.84 0.39 -1.07
N LEU A 142 -21.33 1.22 -0.16
CA LEU A 142 -21.81 1.29 1.21
C LEU A 142 -22.99 2.29 1.31
N PRO A 143 -23.97 2.04 2.22
CA PRO A 143 -25.06 2.96 2.53
C PRO A 143 -24.62 4.41 2.72
N SER A 144 -25.37 5.35 2.13
CA SER A 144 -25.05 6.79 2.19
C SER A 144 -25.06 7.34 3.63
N ALA A 145 -25.88 6.76 4.51
CA ALA A 145 -26.03 7.16 5.91
C ALA A 145 -25.14 6.36 6.89
N MET A 146 -24.08 5.70 6.42
CA MET A 146 -23.18 4.87 7.25
C MET A 146 -22.71 5.56 8.54
N GLY A 147 -22.45 6.87 8.48
CA GLY A 147 -22.09 7.69 9.66
C GLY A 147 -23.09 7.68 10.83
N SER A 148 -24.30 7.16 10.63
CA SER A 148 -25.32 7.01 11.68
C SER A 148 -25.02 5.88 12.66
N LEU A 149 -24.15 4.94 12.31
CA LEU A 149 -23.70 3.85 13.18
C LEU A 149 -22.69 4.37 14.21
N ALA A 150 -23.13 5.29 15.08
CA ALA A 150 -22.25 6.06 15.96
C ALA A 150 -21.44 5.22 16.97
N ASN A 151 -21.81 3.95 17.19
CA ASN A 151 -21.09 3.01 18.04
C ASN A 151 -20.14 2.06 17.28
N LEU A 152 -20.03 2.20 15.95
CA LEU A 152 -19.20 1.33 15.13
C LEU A 152 -17.71 1.52 15.50
N ARG A 153 -17.04 0.41 15.77
CA ARG A 153 -15.62 0.33 16.13
C ARG A 153 -14.82 -0.41 15.06
N VAL A 154 -15.42 -1.42 14.44
CA VAL A 154 -14.80 -2.23 13.40
C VAL A 154 -15.71 -2.27 12.18
N LEU A 155 -15.18 -1.85 11.03
CA LEU A 155 -15.81 -2.00 9.72
C LEU A 155 -14.85 -2.73 8.79
N GLU A 156 -15.19 -3.97 8.45
CA GLU A 156 -14.46 -4.78 7.48
C GLU A 156 -15.28 -4.85 6.19
N ALA A 157 -14.73 -4.40 5.06
CA ALA A 157 -15.34 -4.49 3.75
C ALA A 157 -14.30 -4.78 2.64
N ARG A 158 -13.28 -5.60 2.99
CA ARG A 158 -12.25 -6.09 2.07
C ARG A 158 -12.83 -6.98 0.98
N GLU A 159 -12.16 -7.04 -0.17
CA GLU A 159 -12.54 -7.95 -1.27
C GLU A 159 -13.98 -7.69 -1.75
N ASN A 160 -14.25 -6.45 -2.16
CA ASN A 160 -15.53 -6.02 -2.71
C ASN A 160 -15.31 -5.24 -4.02
N HIS A 161 -16.37 -4.61 -4.54
CA HIS A 161 -16.35 -3.78 -5.75
C HIS A 161 -16.66 -2.32 -5.42
N LEU A 162 -16.25 -1.85 -4.24
CA LEU A 162 -16.50 -0.47 -3.81
C LEU A 162 -15.67 0.50 -4.64
N ARG A 163 -16.32 1.46 -5.29
CA ARG A 163 -15.63 2.55 -6.03
C ARG A 163 -15.47 3.83 -5.24
N THR A 164 -16.36 4.03 -4.27
CA THR A 164 -16.40 5.24 -3.46
C THR A 164 -16.76 4.88 -2.03
N ILE A 165 -16.33 5.72 -1.10
CA ILE A 165 -16.69 5.63 0.31
C ILE A 165 -17.66 6.78 0.64
N PRO A 166 -18.79 6.51 1.32
CA PRO A 166 -19.78 7.55 1.63
C PRO A 166 -19.16 8.64 2.50
N SER A 167 -19.46 9.90 2.18
CA SER A 167 -18.90 11.05 2.91
C SER A 167 -19.30 11.10 4.38
N SER A 168 -20.37 10.40 4.77
CA SER A 168 -20.83 10.27 6.16
C SER A 168 -19.92 9.38 7.01
N ILE A 169 -19.04 8.55 6.42
CA ILE A 169 -18.15 7.67 7.19
C ILE A 169 -17.31 8.43 8.21
N VAL A 170 -17.00 9.70 7.92
CA VAL A 170 -16.20 10.60 8.78
C VAL A 170 -16.87 10.94 10.11
N ASP A 171 -18.15 10.60 10.29
CA ASP A 171 -18.90 10.83 11.52
C ASP A 171 -18.81 9.64 12.50
N LEU A 172 -18.18 8.52 12.09
CA LEU A 172 -17.91 7.35 12.92
C LEU A 172 -16.74 7.59 13.90
N LYS A 173 -16.97 8.44 14.90
CA LYS A 173 -15.92 8.90 15.83
C LYS A 173 -15.32 7.81 16.72
N LEU A 174 -16.00 6.68 16.87
CA LEU A 174 -15.54 5.54 17.66
C LEU A 174 -14.88 4.44 16.80
N LEU A 175 -14.77 4.66 15.49
CA LEU A 175 -14.15 3.69 14.58
C LEU A 175 -12.66 3.57 14.91
N GLU A 176 -12.23 2.35 15.19
CA GLU A 176 -10.86 1.97 15.52
C GLU A 176 -10.21 1.21 14.37
N GLU A 177 -10.98 0.41 13.64
CA GLU A 177 -10.52 -0.39 12.52
C GLU A 177 -11.41 -0.16 11.29
N LEU A 178 -10.77 0.15 10.17
CA LEU A 178 -11.40 0.29 8.87
C LEU A 178 -10.60 -0.50 7.83
N ASP A 179 -11.15 -1.62 7.37
CA ASP A 179 -10.56 -2.42 6.30
C ASP A 179 -11.38 -2.28 5.01
N LEU A 180 -10.76 -1.69 3.99
CA LEU A 180 -11.28 -1.44 2.66
C LEU A 180 -10.36 -2.03 1.58
N GLY A 181 -9.43 -2.92 1.95
CA GLY A 181 -8.47 -3.49 1.01
C GLY A 181 -9.12 -4.26 -0.13
N GLN A 182 -8.43 -4.42 -1.26
CA GLN A 182 -8.92 -5.17 -2.43
C GLN A 182 -10.31 -4.69 -2.90
N ASN A 183 -10.39 -3.44 -3.31
CA ASN A 183 -11.59 -2.80 -3.85
C ASN A 183 -11.24 -1.98 -5.12
N GLU A 184 -12.16 -1.17 -5.62
CA GLU A 184 -12.00 -0.29 -6.79
C GLU A 184 -12.00 1.20 -6.38
N ILE A 185 -11.55 1.54 -5.16
CA ILE A 185 -11.69 2.89 -4.62
C ILE A 185 -10.70 3.84 -5.31
N GLU A 186 -11.23 4.91 -5.90
CA GLU A 186 -10.44 5.95 -6.58
C GLU A 186 -10.06 7.11 -5.64
N ASP A 187 -10.96 7.47 -4.72
CA ASP A 187 -10.79 8.61 -3.80
C ASP A 187 -11.30 8.31 -2.40
N LEU A 188 -10.61 8.86 -1.40
CA LEU A 188 -11.06 8.87 0.00
C LEU A 188 -11.73 10.20 0.35
N PRO A 189 -12.66 10.23 1.33
CA PRO A 189 -13.30 11.46 1.77
C PRO A 189 -12.29 12.51 2.26
N ALA A 190 -12.41 13.75 1.77
CA ALA A 190 -11.46 14.83 2.09
C ALA A 190 -11.30 15.14 3.60
N LYS A 191 -12.27 14.75 4.44
CA LYS A 191 -12.28 14.96 5.90
C LYS A 191 -12.08 13.66 6.69
N LEU A 192 -11.40 12.67 6.11
CA LEU A 192 -11.09 11.39 6.77
C LEU A 192 -10.42 11.56 8.14
N GLY A 193 -9.61 12.62 8.32
CA GLY A 193 -9.01 13.01 9.60
C GLY A 193 -9.93 13.19 10.80
N LYS A 194 -11.25 13.25 10.59
CA LYS A 194 -12.24 13.27 11.68
C LYS A 194 -12.36 11.93 12.42
N LEU A 195 -11.88 10.83 11.84
CA LEU A 195 -11.83 9.52 12.47
C LEU A 195 -10.73 9.49 13.55
N SER A 196 -10.93 10.26 14.61
CA SER A 196 -9.89 10.52 15.62
C SER A 196 -9.50 9.31 16.47
N SER A 197 -10.34 8.28 16.49
CA SER A 197 -10.12 7.03 17.23
C SER A 197 -9.50 5.93 16.36
N LEU A 198 -9.30 6.18 15.06
CA LEU A 198 -8.82 5.19 14.11
C LEU A 198 -7.39 4.76 14.48
N ARG A 199 -7.18 3.45 14.55
CA ARG A 199 -5.91 2.79 14.89
C ARG A 199 -5.37 1.99 13.74
N GLU A 200 -6.25 1.31 13.02
CA GLU A 200 -5.90 0.42 11.92
C GLU A 200 -6.70 0.85 10.68
N PHE A 201 -5.97 1.18 9.61
CA PHE A 201 -6.57 1.55 8.35
C PHE A 201 -5.90 0.81 7.20
N TYR A 202 -6.67 -0.06 6.55
CA TYR A 202 -6.24 -0.85 5.41
C TYR A 202 -7.03 -0.41 4.18
N VAL A 203 -6.33 0.05 3.15
CA VAL A 203 -6.89 0.42 1.84
C VAL A 203 -5.92 0.01 0.73
N ASP A 204 -5.21 -1.08 0.97
CA ASP A 204 -4.34 -1.74 0.00
C ASP A 204 -5.11 -2.26 -1.22
N MET A 205 -4.43 -2.49 -2.34
CA MET A 205 -5.02 -3.06 -3.56
C MET A 205 -6.29 -2.31 -4.01
N ASN A 206 -6.15 -0.99 -4.18
CA ASN A 206 -7.21 -0.09 -4.66
C ASN A 206 -6.69 0.74 -5.85
N SER A 207 -7.40 1.79 -6.25
CA SER A 207 -7.03 2.68 -7.36
C SER A 207 -6.72 4.11 -6.90
N LEU A 208 -6.25 4.28 -5.66
CA LEU A 208 -5.99 5.61 -5.09
C LEU A 208 -4.80 6.27 -5.78
N THR A 209 -4.98 7.53 -6.20
CA THR A 209 -3.90 8.35 -6.76
C THR A 209 -3.24 9.28 -5.73
N SER A 210 -3.92 9.53 -4.62
CA SER A 210 -3.44 10.35 -3.51
C SER A 210 -4.18 10.02 -2.21
N LEU A 211 -3.60 10.40 -1.07
CA LEU A 211 -4.27 10.40 0.22
C LEU A 211 -4.79 11.80 0.54
N PRO A 212 -5.95 11.95 1.19
CA PRO A 212 -6.47 13.25 1.58
C PRO A 212 -5.57 13.87 2.66
N ASP A 213 -5.27 15.17 2.58
CA ASP A 213 -4.40 15.86 3.55
C ASP A 213 -4.81 15.64 5.01
N SER A 214 -6.12 15.54 5.26
CA SER A 214 -6.68 15.34 6.59
C SER A 214 -6.35 13.99 7.21
N ILE A 215 -5.89 12.98 6.46
CA ILE A 215 -5.44 11.71 7.05
C ILE A 215 -4.35 11.94 8.11
N SER A 216 -3.56 13.01 7.94
CA SER A 216 -2.53 13.47 8.87
C SER A 216 -3.07 13.81 10.28
N ASP A 217 -4.38 14.02 10.43
CA ASP A 217 -5.05 14.33 11.70
C ASP A 217 -5.44 13.06 12.50
N CYS A 218 -5.34 11.86 11.90
CA CYS A 218 -5.56 10.57 12.57
C CYS A 218 -4.37 10.23 13.50
N ARG A 219 -4.20 10.97 14.60
CA ARG A 219 -3.03 10.87 15.49
C ARG A 219 -2.92 9.56 16.27
N MET A 220 -4.02 8.82 16.38
CA MET A 220 -4.10 7.51 17.04
C MET A 220 -3.82 6.35 16.10
N LEU A 221 -3.60 6.62 14.81
CA LEU A 221 -3.35 5.58 13.82
C LEU A 221 -2.02 4.90 14.15
N ASP A 222 -2.09 3.60 14.44
CA ASP A 222 -0.96 2.73 14.77
C ASP A 222 -0.49 2.01 13.48
N GLN A 223 -1.43 1.56 12.63
CA GLN A 223 -1.13 0.86 11.37
C GLN A 223 -1.82 1.50 10.16
N LEU A 224 -1.07 1.66 9.08
CA LEU A 224 -1.56 2.13 7.79
C LEU A 224 -1.01 1.26 6.66
N ASP A 225 -1.92 0.63 5.92
CA ASP A 225 -1.60 -0.04 4.66
C ASP A 225 -2.32 0.64 3.49
N VAL A 226 -1.53 1.23 2.60
CA VAL A 226 -1.98 1.85 1.35
C VAL A 226 -1.23 1.25 0.15
N SER A 227 -0.67 0.05 0.32
CA SER A 227 0.12 -0.62 -0.71
C SER A 227 -0.72 -1.00 -1.93
N GLU A 228 -0.08 -1.28 -3.06
CA GLU A 228 -0.76 -1.69 -4.30
C GLU A 228 -1.85 -0.67 -4.73
N ASN A 229 -1.45 0.59 -4.83
CA ASN A 229 -2.26 1.70 -5.33
C ASN A 229 -1.45 2.51 -6.37
N HIS A 230 -1.94 3.69 -6.77
CA HIS A 230 -1.30 4.61 -7.71
C HIS A 230 -0.86 5.92 -7.03
N ILE A 231 -0.48 5.88 -5.74
CA ILE A 231 -0.17 7.07 -4.97
C ILE A 231 1.17 7.65 -5.44
N ILE A 232 1.16 8.92 -5.87
CA ILE A 232 2.35 9.61 -6.39
C ILE A 232 3.11 10.35 -5.27
N ARG A 233 2.38 10.84 -4.25
CA ARG A 233 2.95 11.58 -3.11
C ARG A 233 2.13 11.38 -1.86
N LEU A 234 2.81 11.43 -0.71
CA LEU A 234 2.16 11.52 0.61
C LEU A 234 1.91 13.00 0.98
N PRO A 235 0.88 13.31 1.78
CA PRO A 235 0.63 14.66 2.31
C PRO A 235 1.84 15.29 3.00
N GLU A 236 2.06 16.60 2.88
CA GLU A 236 3.22 17.28 3.50
C GLU A 236 3.25 17.13 5.03
N LYS A 237 2.09 16.97 5.67
CA LYS A 237 1.91 16.83 7.11
C LYS A 237 1.80 15.37 7.58
N PHE A 238 2.16 14.39 6.75
CA PHE A 238 2.06 12.96 7.06
C PHE A 238 2.67 12.59 8.42
N GLY A 239 3.76 13.25 8.81
CA GLY A 239 4.40 13.12 10.11
C GLY A 239 3.57 13.48 11.35
N ASN A 240 2.39 14.08 11.19
CA ASN A 240 1.48 14.39 12.30
C ASN A 240 0.80 13.15 12.87
N MET A 241 0.81 12.02 12.15
CA MET A 241 0.33 10.72 12.63
C MET A 241 1.32 10.12 13.64
N SER A 242 1.49 10.79 14.78
CA SER A 242 2.48 10.44 15.81
C SER A 242 2.27 9.07 16.46
N GLY A 243 1.10 8.46 16.27
CA GLY A 243 0.79 7.11 16.72
C GLY A 243 1.46 6.01 15.91
N LEU A 244 1.80 6.29 14.64
CA LEU A 244 2.08 5.28 13.62
C LEU A 244 3.31 4.44 13.98
N THR A 245 3.13 3.12 14.00
CA THR A 245 4.17 2.11 14.23
C THR A 245 4.48 1.32 12.96
N ASP A 246 3.47 1.05 12.14
CA ASP A 246 3.61 0.21 10.94
C ASP A 246 3.04 0.94 9.74
N LEU A 247 3.90 1.15 8.73
CA LEU A 247 3.52 1.79 7.47
C LEU A 247 3.90 0.93 6.29
N ASN A 248 2.90 0.58 5.48
CA ASN A 248 3.08 -0.05 4.18
C ASN A 248 2.58 0.86 3.06
N ILE A 249 3.52 1.36 2.25
CA ILE A 249 3.29 2.17 1.05
C ILE A 249 3.85 1.48 -0.20
N SER A 250 4.12 0.17 -0.13
CA SER A 250 4.77 -0.57 -1.20
C SER A 250 3.90 -0.63 -2.46
N ILE A 251 4.51 -0.84 -3.63
CA ILE A 251 3.80 -0.99 -4.91
C ILE A 251 2.90 0.23 -5.16
N ASN A 252 3.53 1.40 -5.27
CA ASN A 252 2.90 2.68 -5.59
C ASN A 252 3.82 3.46 -6.54
N GLU A 253 3.50 4.74 -6.79
CA GLU A 253 4.26 5.62 -7.68
C GLU A 253 4.96 6.74 -6.89
N ILE A 254 5.27 6.50 -5.60
CA ILE A 254 5.77 7.54 -4.71
C ILE A 254 7.18 7.97 -5.13
N ILE A 255 7.36 9.26 -5.37
CA ILE A 255 8.63 9.82 -5.84
C ILE A 255 9.54 10.34 -4.72
N GLU A 256 8.96 10.75 -3.59
CA GLU A 256 9.68 11.28 -2.42
C GLU A 256 8.85 11.09 -1.14
N LEU A 257 9.53 10.94 0.00
CA LEU A 257 8.91 11.03 1.31
C LEU A 257 8.95 12.48 1.83
N PRO A 258 7.88 13.00 2.45
CA PRO A 258 7.84 14.39 2.92
C PRO A 258 8.79 14.62 4.10
N ARG A 259 9.32 15.83 4.28
CA ARG A 259 10.20 16.16 5.42
C ARG A 259 9.57 15.90 6.78
N SER A 260 8.25 16.02 6.90
CA SER A 260 7.53 15.74 8.14
C SER A 260 7.67 14.28 8.58
N PHE A 261 8.06 13.36 7.70
CA PHE A 261 8.21 11.93 8.00
C PHE A 261 9.11 11.67 9.20
N GLY A 262 10.13 12.51 9.43
CA GLY A 262 10.99 12.45 10.63
C GLY A 262 10.26 12.65 11.95
N ASN A 263 9.02 13.15 11.95
CA ASN A 263 8.19 13.31 13.16
C ASN A 263 7.54 12.00 13.63
N LEU A 264 7.59 10.92 12.82
CA LEU A 264 7.02 9.62 13.16
C LEU A 264 7.92 8.87 14.17
N LYS A 265 7.98 9.39 15.41
CA LYS A 265 8.89 8.90 16.46
C LYS A 265 8.57 7.49 16.96
N ARG A 266 7.38 6.97 16.65
CA ARG A 266 6.93 5.62 17.03
C ARG A 266 7.03 4.61 15.88
N LEU A 267 7.40 5.06 14.67
CA LEU A 267 7.47 4.18 13.50
C LEU A 267 8.54 3.12 13.71
N GLN A 268 8.14 1.85 13.64
CA GLN A 268 8.98 0.67 13.80
C GLN A 268 9.24 0.01 12.44
N MET A 269 8.21 -0.08 11.61
CA MET A 269 8.28 -0.73 10.30
C MET A 269 7.90 0.23 9.18
N LEU A 270 8.78 0.34 8.18
CA LEU A 270 8.52 1.02 6.92
C LEU A 270 8.72 0.06 5.75
N LYS A 271 7.64 -0.24 5.03
CA LYS A 271 7.67 -0.93 3.74
C LYS A 271 7.35 0.06 2.64
N ALA A 272 8.32 0.35 1.77
CA ALA A 272 8.20 1.25 0.64
C ALA A 272 8.83 0.66 -0.63
N GLU A 273 8.75 -0.67 -0.76
CA GLU A 273 9.29 -1.38 -1.92
C GLU A 273 8.49 -1.05 -3.17
N ARG A 274 9.10 -1.16 -4.36
CA ARG A 274 8.41 -0.99 -5.65
C ARG A 274 7.70 0.36 -5.77
N ASN A 275 8.46 1.43 -5.55
CA ASN A 275 8.04 2.81 -5.73
C ASN A 275 8.96 3.52 -6.74
N SER A 276 8.81 4.83 -6.88
CA SER A 276 9.66 5.67 -7.74
C SER A 276 10.60 6.58 -6.94
N LEU A 277 11.00 6.17 -5.73
CA LEU A 277 11.86 6.98 -4.87
C LEU A 277 13.22 7.17 -5.52
N THR A 278 13.60 8.44 -5.75
CA THR A 278 14.92 8.80 -6.29
C THR A 278 15.92 9.18 -5.21
N GLN A 279 15.41 9.61 -4.06
CA GLN A 279 16.15 10.09 -2.89
C GLN A 279 15.38 9.74 -1.62
N LEU A 280 16.09 9.59 -0.51
CA LEU A 280 15.50 9.44 0.80
C LEU A 280 15.68 10.75 1.60
N THR A 281 14.61 11.23 2.24
CA THR A 281 14.67 12.49 3.02
C THR A 281 15.63 12.32 4.21
N PRO A 282 16.56 13.27 4.47
CA PRO A 282 17.46 13.17 5.62
C PRO A 282 16.74 13.10 6.97
N GLU A 283 15.52 13.62 7.06
CA GLU A 283 14.69 13.55 8.25
C GLU A 283 14.32 12.11 8.66
N ILE A 284 14.51 11.11 7.78
CA ILE A 284 14.30 9.69 8.12
C ILE A 284 15.11 9.26 9.34
N GLY A 285 16.33 9.79 9.51
CA GLY A 285 17.19 9.50 10.67
C GLY A 285 16.58 9.92 12.00
N GLN A 286 15.55 10.75 11.99
CA GLN A 286 14.84 11.17 13.19
C GLN A 286 13.75 10.19 13.64
N CYS A 287 13.44 9.14 12.85
CA CYS A 287 12.53 8.05 13.20
C CYS A 287 13.24 7.02 14.10
N GLN A 288 13.59 7.43 15.32
CA GLN A 288 14.49 6.66 16.21
C GLN A 288 13.94 5.30 16.67
N ALA A 289 12.64 5.05 16.54
CA ALA A 289 12.03 3.75 16.85
C ALA A 289 12.14 2.74 15.70
N LEU A 290 12.62 3.13 14.53
CA LEU A 290 12.60 2.28 13.34
C LEU A 290 13.52 1.07 13.50
N THR A 291 12.95 -0.12 13.29
CA THR A 291 13.64 -1.41 13.37
C THR A 291 13.76 -2.05 11.99
N GLU A 292 12.76 -1.88 11.13
CA GLU A 292 12.71 -2.50 9.81
C GLU A 292 12.41 -1.49 8.71
N MET A 293 13.26 -1.48 7.68
CA MET A 293 13.11 -0.62 6.52
C MET A 293 13.33 -1.41 5.22
N TYR A 294 12.30 -1.45 4.38
CA TYR A 294 12.30 -2.11 3.08
C TYR A 294 12.09 -1.08 1.97
N LEU A 295 13.13 -0.85 1.17
CA LEU A 295 13.21 0.15 0.11
C LEU A 295 13.54 -0.48 -1.26
N GLY A 296 13.38 -1.80 -1.37
CA GLY A 296 13.72 -2.57 -2.57
C GLY A 296 12.98 -2.09 -3.82
N GLN A 297 13.60 -2.22 -4.99
CA GLN A 297 13.00 -1.87 -6.29
C GLN A 297 12.55 -0.41 -6.36
N ASN A 298 13.47 0.52 -6.12
CA ASN A 298 13.29 1.97 -6.29
C ASN A 298 14.41 2.51 -7.20
N PHE A 299 14.59 3.84 -7.26
CA PHE A 299 15.61 4.51 -8.05
C PHE A 299 16.60 5.30 -7.19
N LEU A 300 16.82 4.88 -5.93
CA LEU A 300 17.72 5.57 -5.00
C LEU A 300 19.15 5.55 -5.52
N THR A 301 19.80 6.71 -5.55
CA THR A 301 21.22 6.84 -5.97
C THR A 301 22.19 6.86 -4.79
N ASP A 302 21.70 7.23 -3.61
CA ASP A 302 22.45 7.38 -2.38
C ASP A 302 21.51 7.22 -1.17
N LEU A 303 22.10 7.04 0.01
CA LEU A 303 21.42 7.08 1.30
C LEU A 303 21.95 8.29 2.08
N PRO A 304 21.09 9.04 2.80
CA PRO A 304 21.54 10.18 3.58
C PRO A 304 22.38 9.74 4.77
N ASP A 305 23.35 10.58 5.17
CA ASP A 305 24.21 10.33 6.35
C ASP A 305 23.40 10.09 7.63
N SER A 306 22.20 10.67 7.73
CA SER A 306 21.31 10.49 8.88
C SER A 306 20.79 9.05 9.04
N ILE A 307 21.02 8.15 8.08
CA ILE A 307 20.72 6.72 8.25
C ILE A 307 21.42 6.15 9.50
N GLY A 308 22.62 6.64 9.83
CA GLY A 308 23.37 6.25 11.02
C GLY A 308 22.74 6.62 12.36
N ASP A 309 21.76 7.55 12.35
CA ASP A 309 21.01 7.92 13.55
C ASP A 309 19.96 6.86 13.94
N LEU A 310 19.64 5.93 13.04
CA LEU A 310 18.68 4.84 13.25
C LEU A 310 19.31 3.69 14.05
N ARG A 311 19.64 3.97 15.31
CA ARG A 311 20.40 3.04 16.19
C ARG A 311 19.65 1.76 16.54
N ASN A 312 18.33 1.72 16.36
CA ASN A 312 17.48 0.55 16.59
C ASN A 312 17.22 -0.26 15.30
N LEU A 313 17.73 0.17 14.14
CA LEU A 313 17.50 -0.50 12.87
C LEU A 313 18.16 -1.87 12.86
N THR A 314 17.36 -2.92 12.72
CA THR A 314 17.79 -4.33 12.67
C THR A 314 17.84 -4.86 11.25
N THR A 315 16.94 -4.38 10.38
CA THR A 315 16.80 -4.83 9.00
C THR A 315 16.75 -3.64 8.07
N LEU A 316 17.69 -3.58 7.13
CA LEU A 316 17.70 -2.62 6.04
C LEU A 316 17.81 -3.37 4.70
N ASN A 317 16.74 -3.32 3.91
CA ASN A 317 16.75 -3.81 2.53
C ASN A 317 16.67 -2.61 1.57
N VAL A 318 17.67 -2.47 0.71
CA VAL A 318 17.73 -1.46 -0.36
C VAL A 318 18.09 -2.13 -1.68
N ASP A 319 17.57 -3.33 -1.91
CA ASP A 319 17.84 -4.12 -3.11
C ASP A 319 17.30 -3.43 -4.38
N CYS A 320 17.86 -3.77 -5.54
CA CYS A 320 17.37 -3.32 -6.84
C CYS A 320 17.21 -1.78 -6.91
N ASN A 321 18.26 -1.05 -6.56
CA ASN A 321 18.33 0.41 -6.62
C ASN A 321 19.56 0.84 -7.45
N ASN A 322 19.87 2.14 -7.46
CA ASN A 322 20.98 2.71 -8.21
C ASN A 322 22.10 3.24 -7.29
N LEU A 323 22.27 2.65 -6.09
CA LEU A 323 23.24 3.12 -5.11
C LEU A 323 24.69 2.95 -5.62
N SER A 324 25.44 4.05 -5.66
CA SER A 324 26.89 4.03 -5.99
C SER A 324 27.80 3.88 -4.78
N GLU A 325 27.33 4.31 -3.61
CA GLU A 325 28.05 4.23 -2.35
C GLU A 325 27.08 4.04 -1.18
N ILE A 326 27.63 3.71 -0.01
CA ILE A 326 26.91 3.65 1.27
C ILE A 326 27.61 4.62 2.23
N PRO A 327 26.89 5.50 2.93
CA PRO A 327 27.50 6.50 3.80
C PRO A 327 28.28 5.84 4.95
N GLU A 328 29.38 6.46 5.38
CA GLU A 328 30.20 5.93 6.48
C GLU A 328 29.41 5.80 7.80
N THR A 329 28.36 6.60 7.97
CA THR A 329 27.48 6.58 9.13
C THR A 329 26.68 5.29 9.27
N ILE A 330 26.61 4.42 8.24
CA ILE A 330 25.98 3.09 8.36
C ILE A 330 26.56 2.27 9.52
N GLY A 331 27.85 2.50 9.84
CA GLY A 331 28.52 1.84 10.97
C GLY A 331 27.97 2.22 12.35
N ASP A 332 27.17 3.28 12.45
CA ASP A 332 26.52 3.70 13.69
C ASP A 332 25.17 2.98 13.94
N CYS A 333 24.64 2.27 12.94
CA CYS A 333 23.50 1.35 13.06
C CYS A 333 23.89 0.05 13.78
N LYS A 334 24.26 0.15 15.06
CA LYS A 334 24.82 -0.98 15.83
C LYS A 334 23.85 -2.15 16.05
N ALA A 335 22.54 -1.92 15.92
CA ALA A 335 21.53 -2.96 16.01
C ALA A 335 21.38 -3.76 14.71
N LEU A 336 22.03 -3.35 13.61
CA LEU A 336 21.81 -3.93 12.29
C LEU A 336 22.22 -5.40 12.25
N THR A 337 21.26 -6.25 11.87
CA THR A 337 21.41 -7.72 11.78
C THR A 337 21.36 -8.20 10.34
N VAL A 338 20.58 -7.53 9.48
CA VAL A 338 20.40 -7.85 8.07
C VAL A 338 20.59 -6.57 7.27
N LEU A 339 21.57 -6.59 6.37
CA LEU A 339 21.79 -5.54 5.38
C LEU A 339 21.77 -6.18 3.99
N SER A 340 20.77 -5.80 3.19
CA SER A 340 20.63 -6.24 1.81
C SER A 340 20.75 -5.05 0.87
N LEU A 341 21.73 -5.13 -0.03
CA LEU A 341 22.12 -4.11 -1.02
C LEU A 341 22.23 -4.75 -2.41
N ARG A 342 21.54 -5.87 -2.63
CA ARG A 342 21.64 -6.67 -3.86
C ARG A 342 21.21 -5.85 -5.07
N GLN A 343 21.83 -6.08 -6.23
CA GLN A 343 21.46 -5.40 -7.48
C GLN A 343 21.49 -3.87 -7.35
N ASN A 344 22.66 -3.33 -6.97
CA ASN A 344 22.98 -1.91 -7.00
C ASN A 344 24.22 -1.67 -7.88
N ILE A 345 24.81 -0.47 -7.84
CA ILE A 345 26.02 -0.13 -8.60
C ILE A 345 27.21 0.18 -7.69
N LEU A 346 27.25 -0.40 -6.48
CA LEU A 346 28.27 -0.14 -5.47
C LEU A 346 29.66 -0.57 -5.96
N THR A 347 30.64 0.32 -5.85
CA THR A 347 32.04 0.05 -6.23
C THR A 347 32.90 -0.36 -5.04
N GLU A 348 32.54 0.11 -3.84
CA GLU A 348 33.17 -0.22 -2.56
C GLU A 348 32.14 -0.22 -1.42
N LEU A 349 32.55 -0.76 -0.27
CA LEU A 349 31.81 -0.64 1.00
C LEU A 349 32.66 0.15 2.00
N PRO A 350 32.06 1.01 2.84
CA PRO A 350 32.81 1.79 3.81
C PRO A 350 33.44 0.89 4.88
N MET A 351 34.65 1.24 5.35
CA MET A 351 35.32 0.49 6.42
C MET A 351 34.50 0.45 7.71
N THR A 352 33.65 1.45 7.94
CA THR A 352 32.78 1.54 9.11
C THR A 352 31.73 0.45 9.19
N ILE A 353 31.45 -0.30 8.11
CA ILE A 353 30.51 -1.44 8.13
C ILE A 353 30.89 -2.50 9.18
N GLY A 354 32.18 -2.62 9.53
CA GLY A 354 32.63 -3.52 10.59
C GLY A 354 32.22 -3.12 12.00
N LYS A 355 31.68 -1.90 12.20
CA LYS A 355 31.09 -1.45 13.48
C LYS A 355 29.69 -2.02 13.71
N CYS A 356 29.05 -2.57 12.68
CA CYS A 356 27.76 -3.26 12.78
C CYS A 356 27.95 -4.68 13.36
N GLU A 357 28.43 -4.77 14.61
CA GLU A 357 28.86 -6.02 15.26
C GLU A 357 27.75 -7.09 15.39
N ASN A 358 26.49 -6.68 15.25
CA ASN A 358 25.33 -7.58 15.28
C ASN A 358 24.96 -8.17 13.92
N MET A 359 25.67 -7.81 12.85
CA MET A 359 25.32 -8.23 11.50
C MET A 359 25.47 -9.74 11.31
N THR A 360 24.40 -10.37 10.84
CA THR A 360 24.27 -11.81 10.58
C THR A 360 24.17 -12.11 9.09
N VAL A 361 23.56 -11.21 8.32
CA VAL A 361 23.40 -11.32 6.87
C VAL A 361 23.88 -10.03 6.23
N LEU A 362 24.82 -10.16 5.30
CA LEU A 362 25.22 -9.10 4.37
C LEU A 362 25.03 -9.61 2.94
N ASP A 363 24.06 -9.07 2.22
CA ASP A 363 23.86 -9.35 0.80
C ASP A 363 24.30 -8.13 -0.02
N VAL A 364 25.34 -8.33 -0.82
CA VAL A 364 25.89 -7.35 -1.77
C VAL A 364 26.05 -7.98 -3.15
N ALA A 365 25.25 -9.01 -3.45
CA ALA A 365 25.26 -9.68 -4.74
C ALA A 365 24.88 -8.72 -5.87
N SER A 366 25.42 -8.98 -7.07
CA SER A 366 25.11 -8.19 -8.28
C SER A 366 25.39 -6.69 -8.12
N ASN A 367 26.58 -6.36 -7.60
CA ASN A 367 27.12 -4.99 -7.55
C ASN A 367 28.38 -4.86 -8.44
N LYS A 368 29.16 -3.79 -8.25
CA LYS A 368 30.43 -3.53 -8.95
C LYS A 368 31.62 -3.57 -7.99
N LEU A 369 31.55 -4.38 -6.93
CA LEU A 369 32.60 -4.47 -5.92
C LEU A 369 33.85 -5.13 -6.49
N THR A 370 35.00 -4.48 -6.32
CA THR A 370 36.30 -5.07 -6.69
C THR A 370 36.91 -5.88 -5.56
N ASN A 371 36.63 -5.48 -4.33
CA ASN A 371 37.09 -6.08 -3.09
C ASN A 371 36.12 -5.71 -1.95
N LEU A 372 36.34 -6.26 -0.76
CA LEU A 372 35.63 -5.89 0.46
C LEU A 372 36.60 -5.24 1.45
N PRO A 373 36.14 -4.30 2.30
CA PRO A 373 36.98 -3.73 3.34
C PRO A 373 37.40 -4.81 4.35
N PHE A 374 38.64 -4.71 4.86
CA PHE A 374 39.16 -5.69 5.82
C PHE A 374 38.27 -5.87 7.06
N THR A 375 37.52 -4.83 7.41
CA THR A 375 36.60 -4.81 8.55
C THR A 375 35.42 -5.78 8.41
N VAL A 376 35.12 -6.32 7.23
CA VAL A 376 34.15 -7.43 7.10
C VAL A 376 34.59 -8.66 7.90
N LYS A 377 35.89 -8.89 8.08
CA LYS A 377 36.40 -10.02 8.90
C LYS A 377 36.12 -9.87 10.39
N VAL A 378 35.85 -8.66 10.88
CA VAL A 378 35.56 -8.44 12.31
C VAL A 378 34.08 -8.64 12.65
N LEU A 379 33.23 -8.92 11.66
CA LEU A 379 31.83 -9.27 11.84
C LEU A 379 31.68 -10.74 12.27
N TYR A 380 32.05 -11.02 13.53
CA TYR A 380 32.12 -12.37 14.08
C TYR A 380 30.76 -13.10 14.16
N LYS A 381 29.64 -12.38 14.04
CA LYS A 381 28.29 -12.95 14.01
C LYS A 381 27.77 -13.23 12.59
N LEU A 382 28.54 -12.90 11.55
CA LEU A 382 28.09 -13.05 10.16
C LEU A 382 27.89 -14.54 9.83
N GLN A 383 26.66 -14.89 9.48
CA GLN A 383 26.22 -16.24 9.10
C GLN A 383 26.06 -16.39 7.58
N ALA A 384 25.82 -15.27 6.89
CA ALA A 384 25.71 -15.22 5.44
C ALA A 384 26.35 -13.94 4.87
N LEU A 385 27.17 -14.12 3.85
CA LEU A 385 27.78 -13.10 3.00
C LEU A 385 27.51 -13.48 1.55
N TRP A 386 26.57 -12.80 0.90
CA TRP A 386 26.21 -13.05 -0.50
C TRP A 386 26.93 -12.05 -1.41
N LEU A 387 27.73 -12.57 -2.35
CA LEU A 387 28.45 -11.79 -3.35
C LEU A 387 27.97 -12.05 -4.78
N SER A 388 27.18 -13.10 -5.00
CA SER A 388 26.61 -13.49 -6.30
C SER A 388 25.28 -14.23 -6.14
N GLU A 389 24.38 -14.07 -7.11
CA GLU A 389 23.04 -14.69 -7.08
C GLU A 389 23.07 -16.22 -7.11
N ASN A 390 24.09 -16.80 -7.75
CA ASN A 390 24.24 -18.24 -7.94
C ASN A 390 25.22 -18.86 -6.94
N GLN A 391 25.48 -18.18 -5.82
CA GLN A 391 26.38 -18.64 -4.77
C GLN A 391 25.74 -19.82 -4.01
N THR A 392 26.48 -20.92 -3.83
CA THR A 392 25.96 -22.16 -3.23
C THR A 392 26.19 -22.27 -1.72
N GLN A 393 27.14 -21.51 -1.17
CA GLN A 393 27.49 -21.48 0.26
C GLN A 393 27.22 -20.11 0.84
N SER A 394 26.69 -20.00 2.05
CA SER A 394 26.42 -18.70 2.67
C SER A 394 27.68 -17.96 3.14
N ILE A 395 28.78 -18.66 3.45
CA ILE A 395 30.05 -18.04 3.87
C ILE A 395 31.18 -18.52 2.96
N LEU A 396 32.01 -17.58 2.52
CA LEU A 396 33.16 -17.82 1.66
C LEU A 396 34.46 -17.69 2.45
N LYS A 397 35.48 -18.44 2.02
CA LYS A 397 36.84 -18.25 2.54
C LYS A 397 37.45 -16.97 1.95
N LEU A 398 37.57 -15.94 2.77
CA LEU A 398 38.17 -14.65 2.41
C LEU A 398 39.71 -14.69 2.55
N THR A 399 40.41 -14.10 1.58
CA THR A 399 41.87 -13.89 1.61
C THR A 399 42.20 -12.44 1.86
N GLU A 400 43.29 -12.17 2.59
CA GLU A 400 43.76 -10.81 2.85
C GLU A 400 44.64 -10.30 1.72
N GLY A 401 44.50 -9.02 1.42
CA GLY A 401 45.34 -8.32 0.44
C GLY A 401 45.56 -6.87 0.82
N ARG A 402 46.22 -6.14 -0.08
CA ARG A 402 46.26 -4.68 -0.06
C ARG A 402 45.73 -4.17 -1.38
N ASP A 403 44.93 -3.12 -1.33
CA ASP A 403 44.50 -2.44 -2.53
C ASP A 403 45.73 -1.80 -3.22
N ASN A 404 45.87 -2.03 -4.52
CA ASN A 404 47.07 -1.62 -5.26
C ASN A 404 47.17 -0.10 -5.43
N LYS A 405 46.05 0.63 -5.34
CA LYS A 405 46.00 2.08 -5.52
C LYS A 405 46.24 2.82 -4.21
N THR A 406 45.61 2.37 -3.13
CA THR A 406 45.56 3.05 -1.83
C THR A 406 46.49 2.43 -0.79
N GLY A 407 46.91 1.18 -0.97
CA GLY A 407 47.69 0.41 0.01
C GLY A 407 46.92 -0.03 1.25
N ILE A 408 45.61 0.24 1.32
CA ILE A 408 44.73 -0.12 2.43
C ILE A 408 44.53 -1.65 2.47
N LYS A 409 44.38 -2.23 3.67
CA LYS A 409 44.06 -3.65 3.83
C LYS A 409 42.66 -3.94 3.31
N ILE A 410 42.55 -4.95 2.46
CA ILE A 410 41.30 -5.43 1.88
C ILE A 410 41.14 -6.93 2.07
N VAL A 411 39.95 -7.44 1.79
CA VAL A 411 39.72 -8.87 1.63
C VAL A 411 39.07 -9.17 0.29
N THR A 412 39.42 -10.32 -0.28
CA THR A 412 38.94 -10.76 -1.59
C THR A 412 38.62 -12.26 -1.57
N CYS A 413 37.97 -12.75 -2.62
CA CYS A 413 37.72 -14.17 -2.87
C CYS A 413 37.53 -14.41 -4.37
N TYR A 414 37.25 -15.64 -4.79
CA TYR A 414 37.10 -15.97 -6.21
C TYR A 414 35.87 -15.33 -6.90
N LEU A 415 34.96 -14.71 -6.13
CA LEU A 415 33.80 -13.96 -6.64
C LEU A 415 34.07 -12.46 -6.79
N LEU A 416 35.29 -12.00 -6.49
CA LEU A 416 35.71 -10.60 -6.58
C LEU A 416 36.90 -10.49 -7.55
N PRO A 417 36.94 -9.47 -8.44
CA PRO A 417 35.93 -8.44 -8.64
C PRO A 417 34.63 -9.00 -9.24
N GLN A 418 33.49 -8.38 -8.92
CA GLN A 418 32.21 -8.70 -9.54
C GLN A 418 32.27 -8.36 -11.05
N ALA A 419 31.63 -9.16 -11.90
CA ALA A 419 31.85 -9.16 -13.36
C ALA A 419 31.71 -7.76 -14.02
N ASP A 420 30.72 -6.97 -13.60
CA ASP A 420 30.49 -5.62 -14.15
C ASP A 420 31.52 -4.58 -13.69
N ALA A 421 32.28 -4.87 -12.63
CA ALA A 421 33.36 -4.00 -12.16
C ALA A 421 34.56 -3.98 -13.14
N LEU A 422 34.73 -5.02 -13.96
CA LEU A 422 35.85 -5.17 -14.89
C LEU A 422 35.68 -4.36 -16.19
N GLU A 423 34.46 -4.00 -16.57
CA GLU A 423 34.20 -3.32 -17.85
C GLU A 423 34.59 -1.82 -17.85
N GLY A 424 34.90 -1.24 -16.67
CA GLY A 424 35.25 0.17 -16.52
C GLY A 424 36.66 0.58 -16.96
N ASP A 425 37.58 -0.37 -17.17
CA ASP A 425 39.01 -0.08 -17.43
C ASP A 425 39.49 -0.51 -18.83
N SER A 426 38.58 -0.99 -19.70
CA SER A 426 38.93 -1.58 -21.00
C SER A 426 38.33 -0.86 -22.22
N ARG A 427 38.40 0.47 -22.27
CA ARG A 427 38.11 1.25 -23.49
C ARG A 427 39.22 2.23 -23.87
N VAL A 428 40.46 1.73 -23.91
CA VAL A 428 41.53 2.35 -24.70
C VAL A 428 42.35 1.24 -25.36
N GLY A 429 42.02 0.90 -26.62
CA GLY A 429 42.86 -0.04 -27.39
C GLY A 429 42.17 -0.78 -28.55
N SER A 430 41.90 -0.04 -29.64
CA SER A 430 41.86 -0.50 -31.03
C SER A 430 41.03 -1.73 -31.43
N ALA A 431 39.92 -1.46 -32.12
CA ALA A 431 39.39 -2.36 -33.13
C ALA A 431 40.43 -2.55 -34.26
N LEU A 432 40.75 -3.80 -34.62
CA LEU A 432 40.79 -4.36 -35.97
C LEU A 432 41.46 -5.75 -35.97
N HIS A 433 40.86 -6.64 -36.78
CA HIS A 433 41.29 -7.99 -37.22
C HIS A 433 40.88 -9.25 -36.42
N GLN A 434 39.80 -9.87 -36.90
CA GLN A 434 39.71 -11.32 -37.17
C GLN A 434 40.38 -11.63 -38.53
N PRO A 435 40.92 -12.86 -38.78
CA PRO A 435 40.11 -14.09 -38.88
C PRO A 435 40.71 -15.43 -38.34
N ASP A 436 39.77 -16.35 -38.08
CA ASP A 436 39.75 -17.83 -38.21
C ASP A 436 40.93 -18.74 -37.77
N ARG A 437 40.71 -19.59 -36.75
CA ARG A 437 40.46 -21.06 -36.88
C ARG A 437 40.54 -21.83 -35.54
N GLU A 438 39.53 -22.69 -35.36
CA GLU A 438 39.50 -24.02 -34.68
C GLU A 438 39.64 -24.13 -33.13
N GLY A 439 38.54 -24.58 -32.49
CA GLY A 439 38.37 -24.80 -31.04
C GLY A 439 38.87 -26.18 -30.52
N PRO A 440 38.41 -26.64 -29.33
CA PRO A 440 37.05 -27.20 -29.27
C PRO A 440 36.25 -27.03 -27.96
N THR A 441 34.95 -27.06 -28.19
CA THR A 441 33.82 -27.30 -27.28
C THR A 441 33.99 -28.48 -26.32
N GLY A 442 33.65 -28.28 -25.04
CA GLY A 442 33.59 -29.34 -24.03
C GLY A 442 32.55 -29.04 -22.94
N GLY A 443 31.27 -29.22 -23.28
CA GLY A 443 30.18 -29.38 -22.30
C GLY A 443 29.58 -30.77 -22.48
N PRO A 444 29.38 -31.59 -21.43
CA PRO A 444 28.91 -32.96 -21.62
C PRO A 444 27.43 -33.00 -22.06
N LYS A 445 27.17 -33.58 -23.22
CA LYS A 445 25.88 -34.17 -23.63
C LYS A 445 25.92 -35.65 -23.29
N VAL A 446 24.85 -36.20 -22.71
CA VAL A 446 24.72 -37.64 -22.43
C VAL A 446 23.55 -38.22 -23.23
N HIS A 447 23.82 -39.24 -24.04
CA HIS A 447 22.83 -40.11 -24.69
C HIS A 447 22.95 -41.52 -24.11
N PHE A 448 21.80 -42.17 -23.92
CA PHE A 448 21.66 -43.54 -23.39
C PHE A 448 21.86 -44.60 -24.49
N HIS A 449 22.43 -45.76 -24.11
CA HIS A 449 22.13 -47.03 -24.77
C HIS A 449 22.19 -48.22 -23.81
N ASP A 450 21.32 -49.18 -24.10
CA ASP A 450 20.95 -50.38 -23.36
C ASP A 450 21.87 -51.59 -23.61
N GLN A 451 21.82 -52.49 -22.62
CA GLN A 451 21.87 -53.96 -22.66
C GLN A 451 23.20 -54.78 -22.64
N GLN A 452 23.14 -55.74 -21.69
CA GLN A 452 23.63 -57.14 -21.66
C GLN A 452 24.87 -57.54 -20.82
N ASP A 453 24.52 -58.12 -19.66
CA ASP A 453 24.91 -59.44 -19.08
C ASP A 453 26.37 -59.82 -18.74
N SER A 454 26.56 -60.03 -17.41
CA SER A 454 27.18 -61.20 -16.74
C SER A 454 28.72 -61.40 -16.92
N THR A 455 29.59 -61.75 -15.96
CA THR A 455 29.54 -62.51 -14.70
C THR A 455 30.89 -62.35 -13.93
N PHE A 456 30.82 -62.29 -12.59
CA PHE A 456 31.70 -62.87 -11.52
C PHE A 456 33.19 -62.47 -11.28
N GLU A 457 33.40 -61.94 -10.05
CA GLU A 457 34.45 -62.17 -9.00
C GLU A 457 35.96 -61.91 -9.32
N GLU A 458 36.83 -61.34 -8.45
CA GLU A 458 37.09 -61.54 -7.00
C GLU A 458 37.98 -60.40 -6.38
N GLU A 459 38.43 -60.57 -5.13
CA GLU A 459 38.73 -59.61 -4.04
C GLU A 459 39.97 -58.66 -4.01
N ARG A 460 39.78 -57.57 -3.23
CA ARG A 460 40.65 -56.85 -2.24
C ARG A 460 42.04 -56.28 -2.63
N ALA A 461 42.20 -54.94 -2.52
CA ALA A 461 42.61 -54.22 -1.29
C ALA A 461 42.90 -52.72 -1.53
N ALA A 462 42.38 -51.86 -0.63
CA ALA A 462 42.82 -50.52 -0.21
C ALA A 462 43.33 -49.48 -1.23
N GLU A 463 42.46 -48.53 -1.61
CA GLU A 463 42.87 -47.16 -1.97
C GLU A 463 41.73 -46.14 -1.78
N VAL A 464 42.13 -44.91 -1.44
CA VAL A 464 41.29 -43.75 -1.12
C VAL A 464 41.11 -42.92 -2.39
N HIS A 465 39.89 -42.84 -2.97
CA HIS A 465 39.43 -41.70 -3.78
C HIS A 465 37.93 -41.78 -4.10
N LEU A 466 37.30 -40.59 -4.03
CA LEU A 466 36.03 -40.14 -4.65
C LEU A 466 34.72 -40.87 -4.34
N GLY A 467 33.72 -40.06 -4.02
CA GLY A 467 32.39 -40.50 -3.61
C GLY A 467 31.49 -41.00 -4.73
N ASN A 468 30.37 -41.59 -4.31
CA ASN A 468 29.15 -41.67 -5.09
C ASN A 468 27.97 -41.34 -4.19
N PHE A 469 27.33 -40.21 -4.46
CA PHE A 469 26.00 -39.90 -3.98
C PHE A 469 24.99 -40.63 -4.87
N GLU A 470 24.28 -41.61 -4.31
CA GLU A 470 23.03 -42.08 -4.89
C GLU A 470 21.93 -41.03 -4.66
N ARG A 471 21.11 -40.78 -5.69
CA ARG A 471 19.87 -40.01 -5.54
C ARG A 471 18.84 -40.87 -4.81
N HIS A 472 18.77 -40.72 -3.50
CA HIS A 472 17.56 -41.09 -2.77
C HIS A 472 16.49 -40.03 -3.01
N ASN A 473 15.33 -40.46 -3.53
CA ASN A 473 14.12 -39.66 -3.45
C ASN A 473 13.86 -39.32 -1.98
N THR A 474 13.65 -38.04 -1.68
CA THR A 474 13.44 -37.54 -0.33
C THR A 474 12.17 -38.15 0.29
N PRO A 475 12.24 -38.64 1.53
CA PRO A 475 11.12 -39.27 2.23
C PRO A 475 10.07 -38.23 2.65
N HIS A 476 8.81 -38.47 2.26
CA HIS A 476 7.65 -37.81 2.87
C HIS A 476 7.62 -38.06 4.40
N PRO A 477 7.19 -37.07 5.20
CA PRO A 477 6.91 -37.29 6.62
C PRO A 477 5.75 -38.28 6.76
N LYS A 478 5.99 -39.33 7.55
CA LYS A 478 5.03 -40.38 7.88
C LYS A 478 3.84 -39.75 8.63
N THR A 479 2.64 -39.85 8.05
CA THR A 479 1.40 -39.82 8.85
C THR A 479 1.09 -41.22 9.41
N PRO A 480 0.38 -41.32 10.55
CA PRO A 480 0.24 -42.57 11.29
C PRO A 480 -0.59 -43.62 10.54
N LYS A 481 -0.19 -44.88 10.72
CA LYS A 481 -0.85 -46.06 10.17
C LYS A 481 -2.30 -46.19 10.68
N HIS A 482 -3.28 -46.10 9.78
CA HIS A 482 -4.55 -46.80 9.94
C HIS A 482 -4.67 -47.91 8.89
N LYS A 483 -5.01 -49.12 9.36
CA LYS A 483 -5.08 -50.38 8.60
C LYS A 483 -6.07 -50.27 7.44
N LYS A 484 -5.63 -50.68 6.23
CA LYS A 484 -6.51 -50.89 5.07
C LYS A 484 -6.80 -52.38 4.92
N GLY A 485 -8.08 -52.73 4.91
CA GLY A 485 -8.59 -54.00 4.38
C GLY A 485 -8.76 -53.87 2.86
N SER A 486 -8.42 -54.96 2.17
CA SER A 486 -8.54 -55.18 0.72
C SER A 486 -9.99 -55.12 0.23
N ILE A 487 -10.21 -54.79 -1.05
CA ILE A 487 -10.93 -55.61 -2.06
C ILE A 487 -10.93 -54.87 -3.42
N ASP A 488 -10.92 -55.72 -4.46
CA ASP A 488 -10.67 -55.60 -5.89
C ASP A 488 -11.40 -54.55 -6.73
N GLY A 489 -10.78 -54.26 -7.88
CA GLY A 489 -11.32 -53.42 -8.94
C GLY A 489 -12.11 -54.17 -10.02
N HIS A 490 -12.68 -53.39 -10.94
CA HIS A 490 -12.94 -53.76 -12.32
C HIS A 490 -13.05 -52.51 -13.19
N MET A 491 -12.55 -52.62 -14.42
CA MET A 491 -12.47 -51.59 -15.44
C MET A 491 -13.50 -51.87 -16.56
N ALA A 492 -13.79 -50.82 -17.36
CA ALA A 492 -14.28 -50.78 -18.77
C ALA A 492 -15.70 -50.15 -18.99
N PRO A 493 -16.05 -49.66 -20.22
CA PRO A 493 -15.88 -48.26 -20.68
C PRO A 493 -17.10 -47.70 -21.52
N HIS A 494 -16.88 -46.65 -22.34
CA HIS A 494 -17.76 -46.01 -23.39
C HIS A 494 -18.75 -44.92 -22.93
N ASP A 495 -19.05 -43.81 -23.63
CA ASP A 495 -18.48 -43.11 -24.81
C ASP A 495 -19.16 -41.72 -24.97
N THR A 496 -18.52 -40.82 -25.76
CA THR A 496 -19.05 -39.67 -26.55
C THR A 496 -19.98 -38.61 -25.91
N ASP A 497 -19.53 -37.36 -25.77
CA ASP A 497 -19.60 -36.31 -26.81
C ASP A 497 -19.10 -34.95 -26.28
N GLN A 498 -18.21 -34.30 -27.03
CA GLN A 498 -17.80 -32.89 -26.88
C GLN A 498 -18.61 -32.00 -27.85
N PRO A 499 -18.73 -30.68 -27.60
CA PRO A 499 -17.71 -29.76 -28.10
C PRO A 499 -17.21 -28.75 -27.06
N ARG A 500 -15.98 -28.30 -27.34
CA ARG A 500 -15.09 -27.46 -26.52
C ARG A 500 -15.51 -25.99 -26.45
N GLN A 501 -15.26 -25.36 -25.30
CA GLN A 501 -14.82 -23.97 -25.23
C GLN A 501 -13.77 -23.82 -24.11
N LEU A 502 -12.68 -23.12 -24.44
CA LEU A 502 -11.44 -23.05 -23.69
C LEU A 502 -11.57 -22.19 -22.42
N SER A 503 -11.22 -22.76 -21.26
CA SER A 503 -10.93 -22.04 -20.02
C SER A 503 -9.46 -22.21 -19.66
N LEU A 504 -8.76 -21.09 -19.51
CA LEU A 504 -7.41 -21.02 -18.97
C LEU A 504 -7.52 -20.95 -17.44
N THR A 505 -7.04 -21.98 -16.78
CA THR A 505 -6.94 -22.11 -15.32
C THR A 505 -5.76 -21.31 -14.79
N SER A 506 -6.03 -20.28 -13.98
CA SER A 506 -5.03 -19.61 -13.14
C SER A 506 -4.80 -20.42 -11.86
N ASN A 507 -3.52 -20.60 -11.52
CA ASN A 507 -3.05 -21.34 -10.36
C ASN A 507 -3.31 -20.54 -9.07
N HIS A 508 -4.22 -21.02 -8.24
CA HIS A 508 -4.24 -20.68 -6.82
C HIS A 508 -2.99 -21.26 -6.14
N ARG A 509 -2.11 -20.38 -5.65
CA ARG A 509 -1.14 -20.71 -4.60
C ARG A 509 -1.55 -19.97 -3.34
N ASN A 510 -2.04 -20.74 -2.37
CA ASN A 510 -2.16 -20.35 -0.98
C ASN A 510 -0.79 -19.98 -0.42
N SER A 511 -0.62 -18.74 -0.01
CA SER A 511 0.44 -18.31 0.91
C SER A 511 -0.12 -18.34 2.33
N ALA A 512 0.13 -19.44 3.04
CA ALA A 512 -0.01 -19.50 4.49
C ALA A 512 1.27 -18.93 5.12
N THR A 513 1.15 -17.78 5.79
CA THR A 513 2.09 -17.35 6.83
C THR A 513 1.52 -17.76 8.19
N SER A 514 2.44 -18.25 9.01
CA SER A 514 2.24 -18.89 10.32
C SER A 514 1.63 -17.95 11.36
N PHE A 515 0.40 -18.21 11.77
CA PHE A 515 -0.09 -17.83 13.11
C PHE A 515 0.01 -19.06 14.01
N GLY A 516 0.95 -18.99 14.95
CA GLY A 516 1.07 -19.97 16.03
C GLY A 516 -0.11 -19.83 16.98
N GLU A 517 -0.76 -20.97 17.26
CA GLU A 517 -1.71 -21.10 18.35
C GLU A 517 -1.05 -20.70 19.68
N SER A 518 -1.68 -19.75 20.35
CA SER A 518 -1.52 -19.54 21.79
C SER A 518 -2.90 -19.33 22.38
N SER A 519 -3.57 -20.45 22.63
CA SER A 519 -4.65 -20.53 23.61
C SER A 519 -4.04 -20.37 25.00
N ASN A 520 -4.26 -19.22 25.64
CA ASN A 520 -4.62 -19.14 27.05
C ASN A 520 -4.99 -17.70 27.48
N SER A 521 -6.25 -17.58 27.91
CA SER A 521 -6.72 -16.79 29.05
C SER A 521 -6.43 -15.29 29.08
N ILE A 522 -7.42 -14.51 28.64
CA ILE A 522 -7.89 -13.35 29.43
C ILE A 522 -9.42 -13.47 29.54
N ASN A 523 -9.87 -14.25 30.53
CA ASN A 523 -11.06 -13.88 31.27
C ASN A 523 -10.71 -12.58 31.99
N ARG A 524 -11.28 -11.46 31.55
CA ARG A 524 -11.50 -10.31 32.43
C ARG A 524 -12.99 -10.00 32.42
N ASP A 525 -13.54 -10.06 33.61
CA ASP A 525 -14.90 -9.75 33.98
C ASP A 525 -15.47 -8.56 33.21
N LEU A 526 -16.57 -8.81 32.50
CA LEU A 526 -17.53 -7.78 32.07
C LEU A 526 -18.85 -8.03 32.78
N SER A 527 -18.79 -7.99 34.11
CA SER A 527 -19.96 -7.73 34.96
C SER A 527 -19.79 -6.34 35.56
N ASP A 528 -20.03 -5.30 34.75
CA ASP A 528 -20.46 -3.97 35.25
C ASP A 528 -20.72 -3.02 34.07
N ILE A 529 -21.90 -3.15 33.46
CA ILE A 529 -22.54 -2.02 32.78
C ILE A 529 -23.93 -1.88 33.41
N ARG A 530 -23.98 -1.09 34.48
CA ARG A 530 -25.20 -0.74 35.18
C ARG A 530 -25.78 0.52 34.53
N MET A 531 -26.93 0.38 33.87
CA MET A 531 -27.75 1.50 33.41
C MET A 531 -28.26 2.34 34.60
N PRO A 532 -28.21 3.68 34.55
CA PRO A 532 -28.97 4.50 35.49
C PRO A 532 -30.33 4.88 34.90
N ASN A 533 -31.40 4.50 35.62
CA ASN A 533 -32.76 4.99 35.43
C ASN A 533 -32.94 6.36 36.11
N GLY A 534 -33.46 7.32 35.35
CA GLY A 534 -34.56 8.22 35.73
C GLY A 534 -34.26 9.45 36.60
N VAL A 535 -34.40 10.65 36.02
CA VAL A 535 -35.10 11.80 36.64
C VAL A 535 -35.90 12.55 35.56
N ARG A 536 -37.07 13.03 35.99
CA ARG A 536 -38.25 13.54 35.28
C ARG A 536 -38.11 14.86 34.50
N GLU A 537 -38.96 14.94 33.47
CA GLU A 537 -39.79 16.06 32.99
C GLU A 537 -39.49 17.50 33.44
N THR A 538 -39.33 18.39 32.45
CA THR A 538 -40.15 19.60 32.36
C THR A 538 -40.47 19.93 30.90
N THR A 539 -41.75 20.21 30.71
CA THR A 539 -42.52 20.64 29.55
C THR A 539 -42.04 21.92 28.89
N LEU A 540 -42.22 22.04 27.56
CA LEU A 540 -42.89 23.16 26.88
C LEU A 540 -43.12 22.82 25.39
N SER A 541 -44.33 23.06 24.90
CA SER A 541 -44.80 22.91 23.51
C SER A 541 -45.15 24.31 22.93
N PRO A 542 -45.78 24.48 21.75
CA PRO A 542 -45.13 24.74 20.45
C PRO A 542 -45.59 26.05 19.77
N GLU A 543 -44.84 26.59 18.81
CA GLU A 543 -45.30 27.62 17.86
C GLU A 543 -44.77 27.24 16.45
N ARG A 544 -45.62 26.70 15.57
CA ARG A 544 -46.50 27.32 14.54
C ARG A 544 -45.78 27.80 13.27
N GLU A 545 -46.22 27.20 12.16
CA GLU A 545 -45.88 27.43 10.76
C GLU A 545 -46.40 28.78 10.22
N ASP A 546 -45.72 29.29 9.19
CA ASP A 546 -46.35 30.15 8.17
C ASP A 546 -45.78 29.83 6.77
N ILE A 547 -46.65 29.81 5.76
CA ILE A 547 -46.44 29.23 4.42
C ILE A 547 -46.65 30.30 3.31
N SER A 548 -45.80 30.26 2.26
CA SER A 548 -46.01 30.64 0.82
C SER A 548 -45.63 32.06 0.34
N PRO A 549 -45.36 32.33 -0.98
CA PRO A 549 -45.35 31.46 -2.19
C PRO A 549 -44.10 31.61 -3.13
N PRO A 550 -44.01 30.87 -4.28
CA PRO A 550 -42.80 30.72 -5.10
C PRO A 550 -42.82 31.38 -6.50
N ARG A 551 -41.62 31.67 -7.06
CA ARG A 551 -41.15 31.62 -8.51
C ARG A 551 -40.15 32.75 -8.86
N PRO A 552 -39.32 32.67 -9.94
CA PRO A 552 -39.08 31.58 -10.90
C PRO A 552 -37.58 31.16 -11.06
N GLN A 553 -37.37 30.02 -11.71
CA GLN A 553 -36.08 29.40 -12.06
C GLN A 553 -35.30 30.16 -13.15
N GLN A 554 -33.96 30.20 -13.02
CA GLN A 554 -32.95 30.11 -14.11
C GLN A 554 -31.52 29.89 -13.51
N PRO A 555 -30.52 29.42 -14.30
CA PRO A 555 -29.91 28.09 -14.18
C PRO A 555 -28.75 27.95 -13.17
N LEU A 556 -28.54 26.71 -12.71
CA LEU A 556 -27.48 26.31 -11.78
C LEU A 556 -26.08 26.59 -12.34
N ALA A 557 -25.33 27.38 -11.59
CA ALA A 557 -23.89 27.48 -11.68
C ALA A 557 -23.20 26.40 -10.84
N THR A 558 -22.04 26.02 -11.35
CA THR A 558 -21.11 24.95 -11.03
C THR A 558 -20.59 24.90 -9.58
N SER A 559 -20.27 23.68 -9.17
CA SER A 559 -19.57 23.24 -7.96
C SER A 559 -18.20 23.92 -7.76
N ASN A 560 -17.93 24.34 -6.52
CA ASN A 560 -16.68 24.97 -6.09
C ASN A 560 -15.67 23.92 -5.59
N THR A 561 -14.58 23.76 -6.34
CA THR A 561 -13.27 23.25 -5.92
C THR A 561 -12.45 24.37 -5.27
N SER A 562 -11.47 24.04 -4.43
CA SER A 562 -10.55 25.01 -3.82
C SER A 562 -9.82 25.82 -4.90
N LEU A 563 -10.07 27.12 -4.92
CA LEU A 563 -9.63 28.08 -5.94
C LEU A 563 -8.09 28.26 -5.94
N ILE A 564 -7.38 27.47 -6.74
CA ILE A 564 -6.29 28.05 -7.52
C ILE A 564 -6.97 28.87 -8.61
N SER A 565 -6.77 30.19 -8.60
CA SER A 565 -7.36 31.08 -9.60
C SER A 565 -6.79 30.76 -10.99
N SER A 566 -7.49 29.91 -11.75
CA SER A 566 -7.20 29.69 -13.15
C SER A 566 -8.06 30.64 -13.98
N SER A 567 -7.43 31.48 -14.79
CA SER A 567 -8.11 32.45 -15.64
C SER A 567 -8.06 32.02 -17.11
N GLN A 568 -9.22 32.05 -17.76
CA GLN A 568 -9.34 31.76 -19.18
C GLN A 568 -8.96 32.99 -20.00
N HIS A 569 -8.09 32.81 -20.99
CA HIS A 569 -7.62 33.88 -21.87
C HIS A 569 -7.89 33.51 -23.32
N THR A 570 -8.41 34.47 -24.10
CA THR A 570 -8.52 34.34 -25.55
C THR A 570 -7.35 35.08 -26.20
N ILE A 571 -6.49 34.37 -26.90
CA ILE A 571 -5.26 34.86 -27.52
C ILE A 571 -5.41 34.74 -29.04
N ARG A 572 -5.27 35.85 -29.76
CA ARG A 572 -5.32 35.89 -31.22
C ARG A 572 -3.92 36.13 -31.77
N ILE A 573 -3.38 35.15 -32.47
CA ILE A 573 -2.01 35.15 -32.99
C ILE A 573 -2.06 35.28 -34.52
N PRO A 574 -1.74 36.45 -35.09
CA PRO A 574 -1.51 36.57 -36.53
C PRO A 574 -0.19 35.87 -36.88
N ARG A 575 -0.15 35.11 -37.98
CA ARG A 575 1.11 34.52 -38.47
C ARG A 575 2.08 35.64 -38.85
N ASP A 576 3.36 35.44 -38.53
CA ASP A 576 4.41 36.33 -39.01
C ASP A 576 4.74 36.06 -40.49
N ASP A 577 5.55 36.93 -41.09
CA ASP A 577 5.98 36.82 -42.50
C ASP A 577 6.77 35.51 -42.79
N SER A 578 7.21 34.79 -41.74
CA SER A 578 7.86 33.49 -41.84
C SER A 578 6.88 32.30 -41.81
N GLY A 579 5.59 32.57 -41.63
CA GLY A 579 4.51 31.59 -41.55
C GLY A 579 4.50 30.76 -40.27
N LYS A 580 5.34 31.08 -39.27
CA LYS A 580 5.48 30.35 -38.00
C LYS A 580 4.78 31.10 -36.86
N LEU A 581 4.29 30.35 -35.88
CA LEU A 581 3.66 30.94 -34.69
C LEU A 581 4.64 31.04 -33.51
N GLY A 582 5.66 30.18 -33.48
CA GLY A 582 6.65 30.12 -32.40
C GLY A 582 6.14 29.51 -31.10
N LEU A 583 5.19 28.58 -31.19
CA LEU A 583 4.65 27.81 -30.06
C LEU A 583 4.90 26.31 -30.27
N SER A 584 5.14 25.59 -29.18
CA SER A 584 5.15 24.12 -29.10
C SER A 584 4.18 23.67 -28.03
N PHE A 585 3.46 22.58 -28.28
CA PHE A 585 2.56 21.96 -27.31
C PHE A 585 2.72 20.44 -27.33
N ALA A 586 2.42 19.81 -26.20
CA ALA A 586 2.44 18.36 -26.01
C ALA A 586 1.22 17.92 -25.19
N GLY A 587 1.02 16.61 -25.06
CA GLY A 587 -0.16 16.00 -24.43
C GLY A 587 -1.28 15.72 -25.42
N GLY A 588 -2.51 15.64 -24.90
CA GLY A 588 -3.69 15.21 -25.65
C GLY A 588 -4.00 13.73 -25.45
N THR A 589 -5.23 13.34 -25.80
CA THR A 589 -5.85 12.04 -25.46
C THR A 589 -5.16 10.78 -26.00
N SER A 590 -4.09 10.93 -26.79
CA SER A 590 -3.36 9.82 -27.46
C SER A 590 -1.85 9.87 -27.24
N ASN A 591 -1.35 10.81 -26.43
CA ASN A 591 0.07 10.99 -26.14
C ASN A 591 0.30 11.07 -24.63
N GLU A 592 1.54 10.80 -24.22
CA GLU A 592 1.99 11.02 -22.84
C GLU A 592 1.65 12.44 -22.35
N PRO A 593 1.26 12.63 -21.08
CA PRO A 593 0.95 13.93 -20.52
C PRO A 593 2.08 14.94 -20.73
N ALA A 594 1.72 16.19 -20.99
CA ALA A 594 2.72 17.22 -21.24
C ALA A 594 3.62 17.45 -20.00
N PRO A 595 4.92 17.78 -20.17
CA PRO A 595 5.75 18.21 -19.07
C PRO A 595 5.10 19.38 -18.32
N ASN A 596 5.05 19.32 -16.98
CA ASN A 596 4.42 20.31 -16.10
C ASN A 596 2.87 20.41 -16.18
N SER A 597 2.20 19.42 -16.78
CA SER A 597 0.73 19.32 -16.79
C SER A 597 0.12 18.93 -15.43
N ASN A 598 0.94 18.44 -14.50
CA ASN A 598 0.53 17.78 -13.25
C ASN A 598 -0.39 16.56 -13.51
N GLY A 599 -0.05 15.73 -14.50
CA GLY A 599 -0.81 14.52 -14.84
C GLY A 599 -2.08 14.75 -15.66
N ASP A 600 -2.37 16.01 -16.02
CA ASP A 600 -3.49 16.36 -16.87
C ASP A 600 -3.22 15.94 -18.32
N SER A 601 -4.09 15.06 -18.86
CA SER A 601 -3.99 14.51 -20.22
C SER A 601 -4.36 15.52 -21.33
N GLY A 602 -4.71 16.76 -20.97
CA GLY A 602 -4.96 17.83 -21.93
C GLY A 602 -3.72 18.30 -22.70
N LEU A 603 -3.94 19.20 -23.65
CA LEU A 603 -2.87 19.81 -24.44
C LEU A 603 -2.30 21.04 -23.72
N PHE A 604 -0.99 21.07 -23.50
CA PHE A 604 -0.31 22.19 -22.84
C PHE A 604 0.77 22.80 -23.73
N VAL A 605 0.92 24.12 -23.65
CA VAL A 605 2.02 24.84 -24.28
C VAL A 605 3.31 24.52 -23.53
N THR A 606 4.21 23.78 -24.18
CA THR A 606 5.49 23.35 -23.60
C THR A 606 6.62 24.32 -23.88
N LYS A 607 6.53 25.11 -24.95
CA LYS A 607 7.55 26.10 -25.29
C LYS A 607 6.97 27.28 -26.07
N VAL A 608 7.41 28.50 -25.74
CA VAL A 608 7.12 29.71 -26.53
C VAL A 608 8.44 30.37 -26.92
N THR A 609 8.71 30.50 -28.21
CA THR A 609 9.93 31.12 -28.71
C THR A 609 9.89 32.63 -28.43
N LYS A 610 10.85 33.14 -27.65
CA LYS A 610 10.96 34.57 -27.32
C LYS A 610 11.02 35.43 -28.58
N GLY A 611 10.21 36.49 -28.62
CA GLY A 611 10.08 37.40 -29.77
C GLY A 611 9.24 36.87 -30.93
N SER A 612 8.62 35.69 -30.83
CA SER A 612 7.71 35.13 -31.85
C SER A 612 6.32 35.78 -31.83
N ALA A 613 5.49 35.47 -32.84
CA ALA A 613 4.09 35.92 -32.86
C ALA A 613 3.30 35.45 -31.62
N ALA A 614 3.52 34.21 -31.15
CA ALA A 614 2.86 33.69 -29.95
C ALA A 614 3.29 34.42 -28.68
N ASP A 615 4.58 34.75 -28.54
CA ASP A 615 5.12 35.51 -27.40
C ASP A 615 4.55 36.93 -27.37
N ARG A 616 4.53 37.63 -28.53
CA ARG A 616 3.99 38.98 -28.66
C ARG A 616 2.49 39.07 -28.35
N CYS A 617 1.75 37.99 -28.57
CA CYS A 617 0.32 37.90 -28.25
C CYS A 617 0.04 37.42 -26.82
N GLY A 618 1.08 37.16 -26.01
CA GLY A 618 0.95 36.85 -24.60
C GLY A 618 0.63 35.39 -24.27
N LEU A 619 0.94 34.45 -25.18
CA LEU A 619 0.91 33.01 -24.87
C LEU A 619 2.08 32.67 -23.94
N ARG A 620 1.84 31.82 -22.94
CA ARG A 620 2.86 31.43 -21.95
C ARG A 620 3.06 29.92 -21.93
N GLU A 621 4.27 29.51 -21.56
CA GLU A 621 4.56 28.12 -21.23
C GLU A 621 3.73 27.69 -20.01
N GLY A 622 3.13 26.50 -20.07
CA GLY A 622 2.19 25.98 -19.06
C GLY A 622 0.72 26.35 -19.28
N ASP A 623 0.38 27.15 -20.29
CA ASP A 623 -1.02 27.41 -20.67
C ASP A 623 -1.68 26.12 -21.19
N LYS A 624 -2.85 25.76 -20.64
CA LYS A 624 -3.66 24.62 -21.13
C LYS A 624 -4.55 25.06 -22.29
N LEU A 625 -4.52 24.36 -23.42
CA LEU A 625 -5.35 24.63 -24.59
C LEU A 625 -6.77 24.10 -24.38
N ILE A 626 -7.76 25.00 -24.41
CA ILE A 626 -9.19 24.67 -24.27
C ILE A 626 -9.89 24.70 -25.62
N ARG A 627 -9.53 25.64 -26.51
CA ARG A 627 -10.08 25.75 -27.86
C ARG A 627 -9.02 26.31 -28.81
N ALA A 628 -8.95 25.80 -30.02
CA ALA A 628 -8.17 26.38 -31.11
C ALA A 628 -9.10 26.60 -32.31
N ASN A 629 -9.29 27.86 -32.69
CA ASN A 629 -10.28 28.29 -33.68
C ASN A 629 -11.67 27.74 -33.30
N ASP A 630 -12.35 27.05 -34.21
CA ASP A 630 -13.70 26.52 -33.94
C ASP A 630 -13.69 25.08 -33.39
N ILE A 631 -12.53 24.58 -32.93
CA ILE A 631 -12.35 23.20 -32.50
C ILE A 631 -12.04 23.14 -31.00
N ASN A 632 -12.82 22.33 -30.27
CA ASN A 632 -12.63 22.05 -28.85
C ASN A 632 -11.36 21.20 -28.63
N MET A 633 -10.48 21.64 -27.74
CA MET A 633 -9.17 21.01 -27.48
C MET A 633 -9.13 20.16 -26.21
N ILE A 634 -10.23 20.11 -25.42
CA ILE A 634 -10.25 19.38 -24.13
C ILE A 634 -9.99 17.88 -24.33
N ASN A 635 -10.55 17.28 -25.39
CA ASN A 635 -10.40 15.85 -25.73
C ASN A 635 -9.66 15.62 -27.06
N ALA A 636 -8.98 16.64 -27.58
CA ALA A 636 -8.34 16.55 -28.89
C ALA A 636 -6.99 15.84 -28.82
N SER A 637 -6.64 15.10 -29.88
CA SER A 637 -5.27 14.61 -30.05
C SER A 637 -4.33 15.76 -30.41
N GLN A 638 -3.02 15.56 -30.22
CA GLN A 638 -2.01 16.51 -30.69
C GLN A 638 -2.10 16.74 -32.21
N GLY A 639 -2.48 15.71 -32.98
CA GLY A 639 -2.69 15.79 -34.43
C GLY A 639 -3.83 16.72 -34.82
N ASP A 640 -4.96 16.64 -34.12
CA ASP A 640 -6.14 17.49 -34.36
C ASP A 640 -5.83 18.96 -34.07
N ALA A 641 -5.13 19.21 -32.97
CA ALA A 641 -4.68 20.55 -32.59
C ALA A 641 -3.73 21.15 -33.64
N MET A 642 -2.78 20.37 -34.16
CA MET A 642 -1.92 20.81 -35.26
C MET A 642 -2.73 21.16 -36.51
N GLN A 643 -3.72 20.34 -36.88
CA GLN A 643 -4.55 20.60 -38.05
C GLN A 643 -5.43 21.85 -37.89
N ALA A 644 -5.97 22.07 -36.69
CA ALA A 644 -6.77 23.24 -36.32
C ALA A 644 -5.99 24.55 -36.48
N ILE A 645 -4.70 24.53 -36.09
CA ILE A 645 -3.81 25.70 -36.09
C ILE A 645 -3.20 25.95 -37.47
N LYS A 646 -2.94 24.89 -38.27
CA LYS A 646 -2.19 24.97 -39.54
C LYS A 646 -2.91 25.71 -40.67
N LYS A 647 -4.25 25.78 -40.66
CA LYS A 647 -5.07 26.21 -41.82
C LYS A 647 -5.51 27.68 -41.83
N ARG A 648 -5.15 28.50 -40.84
CA ARG A 648 -5.60 29.91 -40.75
C ARG A 648 -4.45 30.91 -40.67
N GLU A 649 -4.62 32.08 -41.29
CA GLU A 649 -3.69 33.21 -41.23
C GLU A 649 -3.62 33.82 -39.82
N THR A 650 -4.74 33.83 -39.10
CA THR A 650 -4.81 34.19 -37.68
C THR A 650 -5.36 33.01 -36.89
N VAL A 651 -4.67 32.63 -35.82
CA VAL A 651 -5.06 31.53 -34.93
C VAL A 651 -5.65 32.12 -33.65
N GLU A 652 -6.89 31.77 -33.33
CA GLU A 652 -7.52 32.11 -32.06
C GLU A 652 -7.39 30.92 -31.10
N LEU A 653 -6.73 31.12 -29.96
CA LEU A 653 -6.59 30.13 -28.91
C LEU A 653 -7.35 30.58 -27.66
N VAL A 654 -8.11 29.68 -27.06
CA VAL A 654 -8.61 29.85 -25.69
C VAL A 654 -7.77 28.98 -24.80
N VAL A 655 -7.11 29.59 -23.83
CA VAL A 655 -6.21 28.91 -22.90
C VAL A 655 -6.63 29.11 -21.45
N LEU A 656 -6.36 28.12 -20.61
CA LEU A 656 -6.51 28.21 -19.16
C LEU A 656 -5.13 28.42 -18.54
N ARG A 657 -4.97 29.53 -17.82
CA ARG A 657 -3.72 29.91 -17.18
C ARG A 657 -3.85 29.88 -15.67
N ARG A 658 -2.97 29.15 -14.99
CA ARG A 658 -2.88 29.14 -13.51
C ARG A 658 -2.21 30.43 -13.03
N SER A 659 -2.78 31.10 -12.02
CA SER A 659 -2.14 32.24 -11.34
C SER A 659 -0.87 31.78 -10.60
N PRO A 660 0.25 32.49 -10.68
CA PRO A 660 1.45 32.14 -9.92
C PRO A 660 1.22 32.35 -8.41
N SER A 661 1.55 31.34 -7.60
CA SER A 661 1.61 31.41 -6.13
C SER A 661 2.77 32.31 -5.68
N PRO A 662 2.62 33.19 -4.67
CA PRO A 662 3.66 34.13 -4.30
C PRO A 662 4.61 33.59 -3.22
N VAL A 663 5.55 32.69 -3.53
CA VAL A 663 6.81 32.53 -2.76
C VAL A 663 7.91 31.96 -3.68
N SER A 664 9.14 32.48 -3.51
CA SER A 664 10.43 32.01 -4.04
C SER A 664 10.88 32.53 -5.43
N ARG A 665 11.29 33.81 -5.47
CA ARG A 665 12.37 34.26 -6.36
C ARG A 665 13.65 34.43 -5.55
N THR A 666 14.58 33.52 -5.72
CA THR A 666 16.03 33.68 -5.48
C THR A 666 16.68 32.82 -6.57
N SER A 667 17.59 33.26 -7.42
CA SER A 667 18.50 34.41 -7.45
C SER A 667 19.07 34.49 -8.88
N GLU A 668 19.34 35.69 -9.40
CA GLU A 668 20.62 36.05 -10.05
C GLU A 668 20.62 37.50 -10.59
N PRO A 669 21.82 38.10 -10.79
CA PRO A 669 22.03 39.54 -10.68
C PRO A 669 21.84 40.27 -12.01
N SER A 670 21.42 41.53 -11.96
CA SER A 670 21.45 42.44 -13.10
C SER A 670 22.22 43.71 -12.76
N LEU A 671 23.44 43.79 -13.29
CA LEU A 671 24.08 45.06 -13.64
C LEU A 671 23.56 45.45 -15.03
N SER A 672 22.90 46.60 -15.13
CA SER A 672 22.88 47.39 -16.37
C SER A 672 22.84 48.86 -16.01
N GLY A 673 23.97 49.52 -16.16
CA GLY A 673 24.04 50.97 -16.20
C GLY A 673 23.62 51.49 -17.58
N SER A 674 23.16 52.74 -17.55
CA SER A 674 23.38 53.83 -18.52
C SER A 674 22.09 54.45 -19.05
N ALA A 675 21.79 55.67 -18.61
CA ALA A 675 21.82 56.85 -19.47
C ALA A 675 21.53 58.15 -18.69
N HIS A 676 22.33 59.17 -19.02
CA HIS A 676 22.13 60.63 -18.89
C HIS A 676 22.32 61.36 -17.55
N GLU A 677 23.58 61.77 -17.36
CA GLU A 677 24.08 63.17 -17.41
C GLU A 677 23.41 64.34 -16.64
N LEU A 678 24.31 65.04 -15.91
CA LEU A 678 24.44 66.49 -15.67
C LEU A 678 23.50 67.15 -14.64
N ASN A 679 24.01 67.39 -13.41
CA ASN A 679 24.64 68.66 -13.01
C ASN A 679 24.80 68.82 -11.48
N HIS A 680 26.02 69.23 -11.10
CA HIS A 680 26.39 70.22 -10.06
C HIS A 680 26.11 70.03 -8.55
N LEU A 681 27.23 70.18 -7.79
CA LEU A 681 27.42 70.87 -6.48
C LEU A 681 26.78 70.20 -5.25
N ASP A 682 27.36 70.13 -4.06
CA ASP A 682 28.61 70.64 -3.50
C ASP A 682 28.91 69.83 -2.21
N ALA A 683 30.19 69.59 -1.97
CA ALA A 683 30.99 69.61 -0.74
C ALA A 683 30.36 69.49 0.68
N GLY A 684 31.05 68.74 1.56
CA GLY A 684 31.28 69.19 2.93
C GLY A 684 31.12 68.15 4.06
N SER A 685 32.19 67.42 4.35
CA SER A 685 32.45 66.69 5.62
C SER A 685 32.71 67.69 6.80
N PRO A 686 33.26 67.26 7.96
CA PRO A 686 32.70 66.46 9.06
C PRO A 686 32.94 67.15 10.44
N ASP A 687 32.44 66.59 11.56
CA ASP A 687 32.96 66.74 12.94
C ASP A 687 31.94 66.15 13.95
N SER A 688 32.21 65.76 15.20
CA SER A 688 33.32 65.16 15.95
C SER A 688 32.89 65.10 17.43
N THR A 689 33.51 64.22 18.25
CA THR A 689 33.62 64.26 19.74
C THR A 689 32.38 63.97 20.61
N LEU A 690 32.39 63.47 21.86
CA LEU A 690 33.30 62.77 22.81
C LEU A 690 32.50 62.53 24.14
N PHE A 691 33.00 61.64 25.02
CA PHE A 691 32.75 61.48 26.50
C PHE A 691 31.39 60.92 26.99
N ALA A 692 31.24 60.14 28.10
CA ALA A 692 32.12 59.45 29.06
C ALA A 692 31.29 58.53 30.02
N THR A 693 31.84 57.36 30.36
CA THR A 693 31.92 56.62 31.66
C THR A 693 30.79 56.52 32.72
N SER A 694 30.46 55.28 33.14
CA SER A 694 30.59 54.69 34.51
C SER A 694 29.78 53.37 34.59
N SER A 695 30.38 52.16 34.67
CA SER A 695 30.94 51.40 35.81
C SER A 695 30.00 51.15 37.00
N ASN A 696 29.40 49.95 37.09
CA ASN A 696 29.38 49.13 38.32
C ASN A 696 28.77 47.73 38.06
N THR A 697 29.58 46.70 38.30
CA THR A 697 29.24 45.30 38.62
C THR A 697 29.78 45.03 40.05
N PRO A 698 29.56 43.88 40.74
CA PRO A 698 28.97 42.58 40.33
C PRO A 698 28.04 41.90 41.38
N VAL A 699 27.57 40.68 41.06
CA VAL A 699 27.61 39.42 41.87
C VAL A 699 26.32 38.57 41.86
N TYR A 700 26.44 37.45 41.14
CA TYR A 700 26.03 36.04 41.38
C TYR A 700 24.57 35.50 41.34
N ALA A 701 24.50 34.42 40.53
CA ALA A 701 23.86 33.12 40.71
C ALA A 701 22.33 33.00 40.60
N SER A 702 21.86 32.41 39.49
CA SER A 702 21.48 30.99 39.38
C SER A 702 21.30 30.62 37.91
#